data_AF-A0A498FFF6-F1
#
_entry.id   AF-A0A498FFF6-F1
#
_cell.length_a   1.000
_cell.length_b   1.000
_cell.length_c   1.000
_cell.angle_alpha   90.00
_cell.angle_beta   90.00
_cell.angle_gamma   90.00
#
_symmetry.space_group_name_H-M   'P 1'
#
loop_
_entity.id
_entity.type
_entity.pdbx_description
1 polymer ?
#
loop_
_entity_poly.entity_id
_entity_poly.type
_entity_poly.pdbx_seq_one_letter_code
_entity_poly.pdbx_strand_id
1 'polypeptide(L)'
;MAYTIRLDDLTADDLALAGGKGANLGELVQAGLPVPSGFVVTTDAYETFVDTPAIREAINRLDSIERTNTEALTDGAGELRSLLRERGFAADIEGAVDEALETAGRTEGVNYAVRSSATAEDLPTASFAGQHDSYLGVAPEDVLGRVRDCMVSLFADRAVAYRARNGISHADVAMAVVVQEMVDSEAAGVLFTADADSGNRTVATVDASFGLGEAVVASEVTPDHARVDKSTGEIIDYAVGEKEIAIRPSRGGASDTERVELSVEQRTERVLSESQLRTLVDFGTRIEALFDAPQDIEWALSDGGFQIVQSRPITSLFPLPDPMPADDRLHVYLSLGHMQAMSEAMPPLVQDFWQTWMNSVISQFGFGPFWPTPVVTAGSRIYIDLTPALRVERLRDPLLGVIGAVSEPAAAGMRELIERRPEEFEREGLSLSSLPAVAGTTRRVGGLAVAVAPAFAAGALDAFQGPPTVEELDETWGVFAESFVPDGVTTANSPAERARAVFTFGDIKSFMVAAYPRAMPLYLAFGIDTWMNRAFADAPETVNKVGRGFEHDLVTRINLGLGDIADVAREHPAVAEALQNGASLEEISTVEGGEEFEAAFEAFLEDFGHRATGELDLSRPRWHENPATLLSTVWANLTNEDAGEHRERVRELAVEAERAADELEARADHGLLGPVRRRVVRKIIETYRDTIYTREYPKHYAAEGFASWREALLDSGRHLAAEGVLDRPEDVWFLRKEELFAALDGDPIEADIEARRREVAFYDTLDEPPLLTSEGETPRGAIDRTDVPDGALLGTGVSTGIVEGPARVVHDPTEATVEGGEILVAPSADPGWTPLFLNAAGMVVEVGGRVSHGALVAREYGLPAVVSVRNATEKIKTGQWIRIDGSRGTVEILDDERDD
;
A
#
# COMPACT_ATOMS: atom_id res chain seq x y z
N MET A 1 27.87 -21.19 -28.94
CA MET A 1 26.64 -20.45 -29.24
C MET A 1 25.71 -21.41 -29.92
N ALA A 2 24.60 -21.73 -29.26
CA ALA A 2 23.54 -22.54 -29.82
C ALA A 2 22.38 -21.59 -30.11
N TYR A 3 22.05 -21.37 -31.37
CA TYR A 3 20.97 -20.45 -31.76
C TYR A 3 19.57 -21.01 -31.47
N THR A 4 19.48 -22.33 -31.26
CA THR A 4 18.26 -23.04 -30.87
C THR A 4 18.57 -24.08 -29.81
N ILE A 5 17.69 -24.24 -28.82
CA ILE A 5 17.79 -25.26 -27.76
C ILE A 5 16.41 -25.89 -27.54
N ARG A 6 16.33 -27.21 -27.38
CA ARG A 6 15.05 -27.90 -27.12
C ARG A 6 14.56 -27.57 -25.71
N LEU A 7 13.24 -27.54 -25.51
CA LEU A 7 12.67 -27.37 -24.17
C LEU A 7 13.15 -28.46 -23.19
N ASP A 8 13.32 -29.69 -23.67
CA ASP A 8 13.83 -30.82 -22.87
C ASP A 8 15.27 -30.65 -22.36
N ASP A 9 16.02 -29.70 -22.91
CA ASP A 9 17.43 -29.44 -22.59
C ASP A 9 17.61 -28.16 -21.77
N LEU A 10 16.53 -27.48 -21.37
CA LEU A 10 16.54 -26.23 -20.60
C LEU A 10 16.25 -26.46 -19.11
N THR A 11 16.81 -25.59 -18.28
CA THR A 11 16.50 -25.45 -16.83
C THR A 11 16.29 -23.97 -16.45
N ALA A 12 15.96 -23.72 -15.18
CA ALA A 12 15.80 -22.38 -14.59
C ALA A 12 17.09 -21.53 -14.70
N ASP A 13 18.25 -22.19 -14.74
CA ASP A 13 19.56 -21.52 -14.86
C ASP A 13 19.77 -20.89 -16.26
N ASP A 14 18.95 -21.26 -17.25
CA ASP A 14 19.07 -20.80 -18.63
C ASP A 14 18.25 -19.51 -18.90
N LEU A 15 17.77 -18.79 -17.88
CA LEU A 15 16.97 -17.57 -18.04
C LEU A 15 17.63 -16.51 -18.93
N ALA A 16 18.95 -16.33 -18.81
CA ALA A 16 19.70 -15.39 -19.65
C ALA A 16 19.73 -15.80 -21.14
N LEU A 17 19.59 -17.09 -21.43
CA LEU A 17 19.70 -17.67 -22.76
C LEU A 17 18.33 -17.88 -23.43
N ALA A 18 17.33 -18.30 -22.65
CA ALA A 18 16.01 -18.70 -23.11
C ALA A 18 14.90 -17.71 -22.73
N GLY A 19 15.23 -16.66 -21.95
CA GLY A 19 14.24 -15.77 -21.35
C GLY A 19 13.41 -16.45 -20.27
N GLY A 20 12.54 -15.68 -19.62
CA GLY A 20 11.72 -16.17 -18.51
C GLY A 20 10.77 -17.32 -18.88
N LYS A 21 9.90 -17.10 -19.87
CA LYS A 21 8.96 -18.12 -20.39
C LYS A 21 9.67 -19.38 -20.90
N GLY A 22 10.78 -19.25 -21.63
CA GLY A 22 11.55 -20.39 -22.13
C GLY A 22 12.15 -21.24 -21.02
N ALA A 23 12.78 -20.60 -20.02
CA ALA A 23 13.35 -21.29 -18.86
C ALA A 23 12.27 -21.98 -18.01
N ASN A 24 11.14 -21.30 -17.75
CA ASN A 24 10.03 -21.88 -16.99
C ASN A 24 9.43 -23.11 -17.70
N LEU A 25 9.30 -23.07 -19.04
CA LEU A 25 8.84 -24.23 -19.81
C LEU A 25 9.82 -25.41 -19.73
N GLY A 26 11.13 -25.14 -19.75
CA GLY A 26 12.17 -26.16 -19.52
C GLY A 26 11.99 -26.85 -18.17
N GLU A 27 11.85 -26.08 -17.09
CA GLU A 27 11.62 -26.62 -15.74
C GLU A 27 10.37 -27.50 -15.66
N LEU A 28 9.26 -27.06 -16.28
CA LEU A 28 8.03 -27.85 -16.33
C LEU A 28 8.25 -29.21 -17.04
N VAL A 29 9.00 -29.21 -18.15
CA VAL A 29 9.35 -30.43 -18.89
C VAL A 29 10.22 -31.35 -18.03
N GLN A 30 11.26 -30.83 -17.35
CA GLN A 30 12.11 -31.62 -16.44
C GLN A 30 11.31 -32.23 -15.30
N ALA A 31 10.28 -31.54 -14.81
CA ALA A 31 9.37 -32.02 -13.78
C ALA A 31 8.35 -33.06 -14.28
N GLY A 32 8.38 -33.42 -15.57
CA GLY A 32 7.50 -34.41 -16.19
C GLY A 32 6.04 -33.93 -16.30
N LEU A 33 5.83 -32.62 -16.41
CA LEU A 33 4.52 -32.03 -16.67
C LEU A 33 4.19 -32.07 -18.16
N PRO A 34 2.90 -32.11 -18.54
CA PRO A 34 2.51 -32.23 -19.93
C PRO A 34 2.68 -30.88 -20.64
N VAL A 35 3.86 -30.62 -21.19
CA VAL A 35 4.17 -29.42 -21.96
C VAL A 35 4.27 -29.79 -23.45
N PRO A 36 3.70 -29.01 -24.38
CA PRO A 36 3.88 -29.25 -25.80
C PRO A 36 5.36 -29.20 -26.20
N SER A 37 5.77 -30.13 -27.06
CA SER A 37 7.13 -30.19 -27.59
C SER A 37 7.50 -28.88 -28.28
N GLY A 38 8.76 -28.49 -28.20
CA GLY A 38 9.22 -27.26 -28.80
C GLY A 38 10.70 -26.99 -28.57
N PHE A 39 11.11 -25.80 -29.00
CA PHE A 39 12.47 -25.29 -28.84
C PHE A 39 12.43 -23.77 -28.64
N VAL A 40 13.54 -23.22 -28.16
CA VAL A 40 13.75 -21.78 -27.99
C VAL A 40 14.78 -21.31 -28.98
N VAL A 41 14.47 -20.27 -29.75
CA VAL A 41 15.44 -19.45 -30.45
C VAL A 41 16.08 -18.52 -29.42
N THR A 42 17.38 -18.70 -29.17
CA THR A 42 18.06 -18.16 -27.99
C THR A 42 18.39 -16.67 -28.11
N THR A 43 18.74 -16.05 -26.99
CA THR A 43 19.25 -14.67 -26.96
C THR A 43 20.54 -14.50 -27.78
N ASP A 44 21.40 -15.53 -27.91
CA ASP A 44 22.56 -15.54 -28.83
C ASP A 44 22.14 -15.20 -30.28
N ALA A 45 20.97 -15.72 -30.73
CA ALA A 45 20.44 -15.46 -32.06
C ALA A 45 19.96 -14.01 -32.18
N TYR A 46 19.33 -13.47 -31.14
CA TYR A 46 18.95 -12.07 -31.06
C TYR A 46 20.17 -11.13 -31.08
N GLU A 47 21.18 -11.40 -30.25
CA GLU A 47 22.40 -10.60 -30.17
C GLU A 47 23.09 -10.53 -31.54
N THR A 48 23.21 -11.68 -32.21
CA THR A 48 23.73 -11.77 -33.59
C THR A 48 22.85 -10.99 -34.58
N PHE A 49 21.52 -11.06 -34.42
CA PHE A 49 20.54 -10.36 -35.24
C PHE A 49 20.52 -8.84 -35.03
N VAL A 50 20.96 -8.33 -33.87
CA VAL A 50 21.08 -6.88 -33.61
C VAL A 50 22.50 -6.33 -33.79
N ASP A 51 23.49 -7.20 -33.98
CA ASP A 51 24.91 -6.86 -34.19
C ASP A 51 25.17 -6.18 -35.55
N THR A 52 24.77 -4.92 -35.70
CA THR A 52 25.22 -4.02 -36.76
C THR A 52 25.48 -2.62 -36.19
N PRO A 53 26.35 -1.81 -36.81
CA PRO A 53 26.58 -0.45 -36.37
C PRO A 53 25.29 0.40 -36.30
N ALA A 54 24.40 0.29 -37.30
CA ALA A 54 23.18 1.08 -37.37
C ALA A 54 22.17 0.74 -36.26
N ILE A 55 21.95 -0.56 -35.99
CA ILE A 55 21.02 -1.01 -34.95
C ILE A 55 21.56 -0.68 -33.56
N ARG A 56 22.86 -0.91 -33.30
CA ARG A 56 23.49 -0.54 -32.02
C ARG A 56 23.41 0.95 -31.74
N GLU A 57 23.65 1.78 -32.76
CA GLU A 57 23.53 3.23 -32.62
C GLU A 57 22.09 3.64 -32.29
N ALA A 58 21.10 3.03 -32.93
CA ALA A 58 19.68 3.30 -32.64
C ALA A 58 19.28 2.88 -31.21
N ILE A 59 19.74 1.73 -30.72
CA ILE A 59 19.51 1.29 -29.33
C ILE A 59 20.14 2.27 -28.34
N ASN A 60 21.43 2.61 -28.52
CA ASN A 60 22.13 3.55 -27.64
C ASN A 60 21.49 4.94 -27.66
N ARG A 61 20.98 5.38 -28.81
CA ARG A 61 20.25 6.65 -28.93
C ARG A 61 18.98 6.59 -28.09
N LEU A 62 18.22 5.49 -28.16
CA LEU A 62 17.00 5.30 -27.39
C LEU A 62 17.26 5.40 -25.88
N ASP A 63 18.35 4.80 -25.38
CA ASP A 63 18.75 4.88 -23.96
C ASP A 63 19.16 6.29 -23.51
N SER A 64 19.60 7.14 -24.44
CA SER A 64 19.98 8.52 -24.13
C SER A 64 18.80 9.50 -24.08
N ILE A 65 17.60 9.05 -24.47
CA ILE A 65 16.40 9.90 -24.46
C ILE A 65 15.89 10.04 -23.02
N GLU A 66 15.47 11.25 -22.67
CA GLU A 66 14.89 11.54 -21.36
C GLU A 66 13.60 10.73 -21.15
N ARG A 67 13.49 10.04 -20.00
CA ARG A 67 12.42 9.06 -19.70
C ARG A 67 11.01 9.65 -19.77
N THR A 68 10.88 10.95 -19.54
CA THR A 68 9.62 11.72 -19.57
C THR A 68 9.21 12.14 -20.99
N ASN A 69 10.12 12.09 -21.96
CA ASN A 69 9.88 12.50 -23.34
C ASN A 69 9.31 11.35 -24.18
N THR A 70 8.01 11.13 -24.04
CA THR A 70 7.28 10.04 -24.71
C THR A 70 7.33 10.11 -26.24
N GLU A 71 7.26 11.31 -26.82
CA GLU A 71 7.29 11.51 -28.28
C GLU A 71 8.64 11.07 -28.87
N ALA A 72 9.75 11.52 -28.27
CA ALA A 72 11.08 11.14 -28.72
C ALA A 72 11.34 9.63 -28.57
N LEU A 73 10.84 9.00 -27.50
CA LEU A 73 10.93 7.56 -27.30
C LEU A 73 10.15 6.79 -28.38
N THR A 74 8.93 7.23 -28.72
CA THR A 74 8.13 6.61 -29.79
C THR A 74 8.81 6.71 -31.16
N ASP A 75 9.36 7.88 -31.50
CA ASP A 75 10.06 8.09 -32.78
C ASP A 75 11.33 7.22 -32.88
N GLY A 76 12.16 7.23 -31.83
CA GLY A 76 13.38 6.41 -31.78
C GLY A 76 13.07 4.91 -31.86
N ALA A 77 12.02 4.46 -31.17
CA ALA A 77 11.56 3.08 -31.24
C ALA A 77 11.04 2.73 -32.65
N GLY A 78 10.33 3.64 -33.31
CA GLY A 78 9.84 3.48 -34.69
C GLY A 78 10.97 3.32 -35.72
N GLU A 79 12.03 4.11 -35.61
CA GLU A 79 13.25 3.99 -36.44
C GLU A 79 13.87 2.60 -36.26
N LEU A 80 14.09 2.19 -35.01
CA LEU A 80 14.70 0.91 -34.68
C LEU A 80 13.88 -0.29 -35.17
N ARG A 81 12.55 -0.26 -34.98
CA ARG A 81 11.65 -1.31 -35.51
C ARG A 81 11.74 -1.44 -37.02
N SER A 82 11.85 -0.32 -37.73
CA SER A 82 11.98 -0.32 -39.20
C SER A 82 13.28 -0.99 -39.65
N LEU A 83 14.40 -0.65 -39.01
CA LEU A 83 15.70 -1.28 -39.28
C LEU A 83 15.69 -2.79 -39.03
N LEU A 84 15.04 -3.23 -37.95
CA LEU A 84 14.95 -4.65 -37.61
C LEU A 84 14.07 -5.42 -38.61
N ARG A 85 12.95 -4.85 -39.09
CA ARG A 85 12.07 -5.51 -40.06
C ARG A 85 12.74 -5.74 -41.42
N GLU A 86 13.58 -4.81 -41.86
CA GLU A 86 14.31 -4.88 -43.13
C GLU A 86 15.49 -5.89 -43.10
N ARG A 87 15.95 -6.29 -41.90
CA ARG A 87 17.08 -7.19 -41.73
C ARG A 87 16.67 -8.66 -41.87
N GLY A 88 17.42 -9.41 -42.68
CA GLY A 88 17.35 -10.88 -42.72
C GLY A 88 18.20 -11.53 -41.64
N PHE A 89 17.90 -12.78 -41.29
CA PHE A 89 18.74 -13.55 -40.38
C PHE A 89 20.04 -14.00 -41.07
N ALA A 90 21.06 -14.30 -40.28
CA ALA A 90 22.27 -14.95 -40.80
C ALA A 90 21.96 -16.41 -41.17
N ALA A 91 22.62 -16.94 -42.20
CA ALA A 91 22.38 -18.31 -42.70
C ALA A 91 22.51 -19.40 -41.61
N ASP A 92 23.38 -19.18 -40.63
CA ASP A 92 23.57 -20.11 -39.51
C ASP A 92 22.36 -20.12 -38.55
N ILE A 93 21.68 -18.98 -38.38
CA ILE A 93 20.44 -18.89 -37.59
C ILE A 93 19.28 -19.54 -38.36
N GLU A 94 19.17 -19.24 -39.66
CA GLU A 94 18.15 -19.85 -40.53
C GLU A 94 18.27 -21.37 -40.53
N GLY A 95 19.49 -21.89 -40.72
CA GLY A 95 19.79 -23.32 -40.70
C GLY A 95 19.48 -23.98 -39.35
N ALA A 96 19.78 -23.32 -38.22
CA ALA A 96 19.48 -23.85 -36.89
C ALA A 96 17.97 -23.97 -36.64
N VAL A 97 17.18 -22.95 -37.06
CA VAL A 97 15.72 -22.99 -36.92
C VAL A 97 15.11 -24.07 -37.82
N ASP A 98 15.58 -24.20 -39.07
CA ASP A 98 15.12 -25.26 -39.98
C ASP A 98 15.44 -26.66 -39.43
N GLU A 99 16.65 -26.89 -38.89
CA GLU A 99 17.04 -28.16 -38.27
C GLU A 99 16.19 -28.48 -37.03
N ALA A 100 15.89 -27.48 -36.21
CA ALA A 100 15.02 -27.63 -35.05
C ALA A 100 13.58 -28.01 -35.44
N LEU A 101 13.02 -27.37 -36.48
CA LEU A 101 11.70 -27.71 -37.03
C LEU A 101 11.68 -29.12 -37.65
N GLU A 102 12.74 -29.53 -38.33
CA GLU A 102 12.87 -30.89 -38.85
C GLU A 102 12.92 -31.94 -37.73
N THR A 103 13.68 -31.65 -36.66
CA THR A 103 13.84 -32.52 -35.50
C THR A 103 12.56 -32.62 -34.66
N ALA A 104 11.79 -31.53 -34.58
CA ALA A 104 10.43 -31.52 -34.01
C ALA A 104 9.43 -32.34 -34.86
N GLY A 105 9.86 -32.88 -36.00
CA GLY A 105 9.03 -33.68 -36.88
C GLY A 105 8.12 -32.80 -37.71
N ARG A 106 8.70 -32.11 -38.72
CA ARG A 106 8.01 -31.42 -39.83
C ARG A 106 7.00 -32.38 -40.49
N THR A 107 5.85 -32.54 -39.86
CA THR A 107 4.78 -33.44 -40.29
C THR A 107 3.75 -32.58 -41.00
N GLU A 108 3.35 -32.96 -42.21
CA GLU A 108 2.31 -32.26 -42.95
C GLU A 108 1.07 -32.04 -42.05
N GLY A 109 0.74 -30.77 -41.79
CA GLY A 109 -0.42 -30.37 -40.98
C GLY A 109 -0.16 -29.95 -39.53
N VAL A 110 1.10 -29.91 -39.06
CA VAL A 110 1.45 -29.36 -37.73
C VAL A 110 1.77 -27.87 -37.83
N ASN A 111 1.07 -27.06 -37.02
CA ASN A 111 1.33 -25.63 -36.84
C ASN A 111 2.04 -25.38 -35.51
N TYR A 112 2.63 -24.18 -35.36
CA TYR A 112 3.37 -23.77 -34.18
C TYR A 112 2.79 -22.51 -33.53
N ALA A 113 3.00 -22.39 -32.22
CA ALA A 113 2.89 -21.13 -31.49
C ALA A 113 4.30 -20.51 -31.37
N VAL A 114 4.44 -19.26 -31.80
CA VAL A 114 5.70 -18.49 -31.74
C VAL A 114 5.52 -17.36 -30.73
N ARG A 115 6.22 -17.44 -29.60
CA ARG A 115 5.96 -16.62 -28.41
C ARG A 115 7.25 -15.92 -27.96
N SER A 116 7.15 -14.63 -27.70
CA SER A 116 8.22 -13.85 -27.06
C SER A 116 8.54 -14.37 -25.66
N SER A 117 9.83 -14.30 -25.31
CA SER A 117 10.38 -14.61 -23.99
C SER A 117 11.59 -13.70 -23.72
N ALA A 118 11.37 -12.47 -23.28
CA ALA A 118 12.46 -11.55 -22.96
C ALA A 118 13.18 -11.91 -21.65
N THR A 119 14.43 -11.48 -21.49
CA THR A 119 15.25 -11.74 -20.28
C THR A 119 14.80 -10.94 -19.06
N ALA A 120 14.08 -9.83 -19.25
CA ALA A 120 13.58 -9.01 -18.16
C ALA A 120 12.14 -9.36 -17.74
N GLU A 121 11.44 -10.25 -18.45
CA GLU A 121 10.01 -10.51 -18.27
C GLU A 121 9.61 -11.02 -16.88
N ASP A 122 10.52 -11.77 -16.23
CA ASP A 122 10.29 -12.47 -14.96
C ASP A 122 11.17 -11.94 -13.81
N LEU A 123 11.63 -10.68 -13.89
CA LEU A 123 12.29 -10.05 -12.73
C LEU A 123 11.30 -9.99 -11.55
N PRO A 124 11.68 -10.36 -10.31
CA PRO A 124 10.76 -10.43 -9.17
C PRO A 124 9.98 -9.13 -8.89
N THR A 125 10.51 -7.98 -9.31
CA THR A 125 9.95 -6.64 -9.10
C THR A 125 9.40 -6.00 -10.37
N ALA A 126 9.26 -6.72 -11.49
CA ALA A 126 8.76 -6.17 -12.76
C ALA A 126 7.75 -7.11 -13.42
N SER A 127 6.66 -6.55 -13.96
CA SER A 127 5.66 -7.29 -14.72
C SER A 127 5.64 -6.80 -16.17
N PHE A 128 6.18 -7.61 -17.08
CA PHE A 128 6.15 -7.37 -18.53
C PHE A 128 4.93 -8.00 -19.21
N ALA A 129 3.89 -8.34 -18.43
CA ALA A 129 2.70 -8.98 -18.94
C ALA A 129 2.09 -8.20 -20.12
N GLY A 130 1.86 -8.90 -21.23
CA GLY A 130 1.20 -8.35 -22.42
C GLY A 130 2.00 -7.30 -23.18
N GLN A 131 3.31 -7.13 -22.92
CA GLN A 131 4.12 -6.11 -23.61
C GLN A 131 4.65 -6.55 -24.98
N HIS A 132 4.77 -7.85 -25.21
CA HIS A 132 5.40 -8.43 -26.40
C HIS A 132 4.45 -9.32 -27.19
N ASP A 133 4.76 -9.51 -28.47
CA ASP A 133 3.84 -10.16 -29.41
C ASP A 133 4.00 -11.69 -29.35
N SER A 134 2.89 -12.39 -29.58
CA SER A 134 2.82 -13.85 -29.73
C SER A 134 1.91 -14.20 -30.91
N TYR A 135 2.24 -15.26 -31.64
CA TYR A 135 1.53 -15.67 -32.85
C TYR A 135 1.14 -17.15 -32.75
N LEU A 136 -0.12 -17.47 -33.01
CA LEU A 136 -0.68 -18.82 -32.93
C LEU A 136 -0.99 -19.38 -34.33
N GLY A 137 -0.99 -20.70 -34.48
CA GLY A 137 -1.35 -21.35 -35.74
C GLY A 137 -0.37 -21.09 -36.90
N VAL A 138 0.91 -20.87 -36.57
CA VAL A 138 1.95 -20.51 -37.55
C VAL A 138 2.41 -21.74 -38.33
N ALA A 139 2.35 -21.67 -39.66
CA ALA A 139 2.85 -22.75 -40.51
C ALA A 139 4.38 -22.87 -40.40
N PRO A 140 4.98 -24.07 -40.57
CA PRO A 140 6.43 -24.26 -40.44
C PRO A 140 7.28 -23.30 -41.29
N GLU A 141 6.82 -22.95 -42.49
CA GLU A 141 7.48 -22.01 -43.41
C GLU A 141 7.46 -20.54 -42.94
N ASP A 142 6.50 -20.17 -42.08
CA ASP A 142 6.31 -18.80 -41.60
C ASP A 142 6.96 -18.54 -40.22
N VAL A 143 7.43 -19.60 -39.54
CA VAL A 143 8.03 -19.54 -38.19
C VAL A 143 9.14 -18.51 -38.11
N LEU A 144 10.09 -18.54 -39.05
CA LEU A 144 11.23 -17.62 -39.04
C LEU A 144 10.79 -16.15 -39.17
N GLY A 145 9.74 -15.87 -39.96
CA GLY A 145 9.14 -14.54 -40.06
C GLY A 145 8.55 -14.08 -38.73
N ARG A 146 7.83 -14.96 -38.03
CA ARG A 146 7.23 -14.66 -36.72
C ARG A 146 8.26 -14.54 -35.60
N VAL A 147 9.36 -15.28 -35.66
CA VAL A 147 10.52 -15.10 -34.76
C VAL A 147 11.07 -13.67 -34.88
N ARG A 148 11.20 -13.15 -36.11
CA ARG A 148 11.60 -11.76 -36.33
C ARG A 148 10.59 -10.78 -35.74
N ASP A 149 9.30 -11.00 -35.99
CA ASP A 149 8.24 -10.14 -35.45
C ASP A 149 8.29 -10.08 -33.92
N CYS A 150 8.49 -11.23 -33.23
CA CYS A 150 8.69 -11.26 -31.77
C CYS A 150 9.93 -10.45 -31.34
N MET A 151 11.07 -10.59 -32.02
CA MET A 151 12.27 -9.79 -31.73
C MET A 151 12.06 -8.29 -31.96
N VAL A 152 11.29 -7.90 -32.98
CA VAL A 152 10.90 -6.51 -33.24
C VAL A 152 9.98 -5.97 -32.13
N SER A 153 9.08 -6.81 -31.60
CA SER A 153 8.14 -6.42 -30.54
C SER A 153 8.82 -6.03 -29.22
N LEU A 154 10.11 -6.39 -29.04
CA LEU A 154 10.91 -5.91 -27.91
C LEU A 154 10.95 -4.36 -27.87
N PHE A 155 10.89 -3.71 -29.03
CA PHE A 155 10.91 -2.26 -29.19
C PHE A 155 9.55 -1.69 -29.57
N ALA A 156 8.43 -2.34 -29.23
CA ALA A 156 7.11 -1.73 -29.32
C ALA A 156 7.01 -0.49 -28.40
N ASP A 157 6.19 0.49 -28.76
CA ASP A 157 6.09 1.77 -28.02
C ASP A 157 5.74 1.55 -26.53
N ARG A 158 4.82 0.61 -26.26
CA ARG A 158 4.44 0.21 -24.89
C ARG A 158 5.61 -0.35 -24.08
N ALA A 159 6.44 -1.19 -24.70
CA ALA A 159 7.55 -1.87 -24.03
C ALA A 159 8.72 -0.90 -23.76
N VAL A 160 9.00 0.01 -24.71
CA VAL A 160 10.00 1.08 -24.54
C VAL A 160 9.58 2.04 -23.42
N ALA A 161 8.34 2.52 -23.46
CA ALA A 161 7.81 3.41 -22.43
C ALA A 161 7.82 2.75 -21.03
N TYR A 162 7.44 1.47 -20.94
CA TYR A 162 7.51 0.71 -19.69
C TYR A 162 8.93 0.64 -19.14
N ARG A 163 9.90 0.24 -19.96
CA ARG A 163 11.31 0.15 -19.54
C ARG A 163 11.87 1.51 -19.13
N ALA A 164 11.59 2.57 -19.89
CA ALA A 164 12.03 3.92 -19.56
C ALA A 164 11.49 4.39 -18.20
N ARG A 165 10.21 4.15 -17.90
CA ARG A 165 9.59 4.47 -16.60
C ARG A 165 10.23 3.70 -15.45
N ASN A 166 10.57 2.43 -15.67
CA ASN A 166 11.18 1.56 -14.65
C ASN A 166 12.72 1.67 -14.60
N GLY A 167 13.33 2.59 -15.36
CA GLY A 167 14.78 2.76 -15.38
C GLY A 167 15.55 1.57 -15.96
N ILE A 168 14.90 0.73 -16.78
CA ILE A 168 15.50 -0.44 -17.42
C ILE A 168 16.11 -0.01 -18.75
N SER A 169 17.43 -0.19 -18.87
CA SER A 169 18.20 0.02 -20.09
C SER A 169 17.66 -0.82 -21.25
N HIS A 170 17.51 -0.23 -22.42
CA HIS A 170 17.11 -0.92 -23.64
C HIS A 170 18.24 -1.74 -24.25
N ALA A 171 19.50 -1.39 -23.96
CA ALA A 171 20.67 -2.18 -24.38
C ALA A 171 20.86 -3.47 -23.58
N ASP A 172 20.35 -3.53 -22.34
CA ASP A 172 20.58 -4.66 -21.43
C ASP A 172 19.50 -5.75 -21.53
N VAL A 173 18.49 -5.58 -22.38
CA VAL A 173 17.41 -6.55 -22.57
C VAL A 173 17.58 -7.29 -23.90
N ALA A 174 17.47 -8.62 -23.85
CA ALA A 174 17.48 -9.49 -25.02
C ALA A 174 16.14 -10.23 -25.16
N MET A 175 15.86 -10.70 -26.38
CA MET A 175 14.65 -11.47 -26.69
C MET A 175 15.03 -12.89 -27.11
N ALA A 176 14.57 -13.88 -26.35
CA ALA A 176 14.43 -15.24 -26.84
C ALA A 176 13.03 -15.45 -27.41
N VAL A 177 12.85 -16.48 -28.25
CA VAL A 177 11.54 -16.80 -28.85
C VAL A 177 11.25 -18.29 -28.69
N VAL A 178 10.18 -18.61 -27.97
CA VAL A 178 9.68 -19.97 -27.79
C VAL A 178 8.88 -20.37 -29.03
N VAL A 179 9.21 -21.53 -29.60
CA VAL A 179 8.48 -22.16 -30.71
C VAL A 179 7.96 -23.51 -30.21
N GLN A 180 6.65 -23.60 -29.97
CA GLN A 180 5.98 -24.79 -29.46
C GLN A 180 5.00 -25.35 -30.50
N GLU A 181 4.81 -26.67 -30.50
CA GLU A 181 3.73 -27.30 -31.25
C GLU A 181 2.38 -26.72 -30.82
N MET A 182 1.54 -26.39 -31.82
CA MET A 182 0.21 -25.83 -31.56
C MET A 182 -0.73 -26.92 -31.06
N VAL A 183 -1.34 -26.69 -29.90
CA VAL A 183 -2.40 -27.55 -29.35
C VAL A 183 -3.74 -27.18 -29.98
N ASP A 184 -4.39 -28.13 -30.67
CA ASP A 184 -5.78 -27.97 -31.13
C ASP A 184 -6.73 -28.22 -29.94
N SER A 185 -7.01 -27.14 -29.19
CA SER A 185 -7.70 -27.23 -27.91
C SER A 185 -9.22 -27.17 -28.04
N GLU A 186 -9.89 -28.08 -27.34
CA GLU A 186 -11.35 -28.04 -27.12
C GLU A 186 -11.72 -26.90 -26.18
N ALA A 187 -10.89 -26.67 -25.17
CA ALA A 187 -10.98 -25.59 -24.20
C ALA A 187 -9.58 -25.15 -23.78
N ALA A 188 -9.46 -23.90 -23.35
CA ALA A 188 -8.23 -23.34 -22.84
C ALA A 188 -8.55 -22.23 -21.84
N GLY A 189 -7.55 -21.82 -21.07
CA GLY A 189 -7.75 -20.81 -20.07
C GLY A 189 -6.54 -20.58 -19.20
N VAL A 190 -6.82 -19.98 -18.04
CA VAL A 190 -5.81 -19.56 -17.06
C VAL A 190 -6.16 -20.18 -15.71
N LEU A 191 -5.13 -20.60 -14.97
CA LEU A 191 -5.22 -21.08 -13.60
C LEU A 191 -4.28 -20.20 -12.76
N PHE A 192 -4.82 -19.54 -11.74
CA PHE A 192 -4.03 -18.92 -10.70
C PHE A 192 -4.00 -19.85 -9.48
N THR A 193 -2.82 -20.16 -8.95
CA THR A 193 -2.70 -21.02 -7.76
C THR A 193 -2.98 -20.28 -6.45
N ALA A 194 -3.21 -18.97 -6.52
CA ALA A 194 -3.74 -18.16 -5.43
C ALA A 194 -4.86 -17.27 -5.96
N ASP A 195 -5.84 -16.97 -5.11
CA ASP A 195 -6.93 -16.06 -5.45
C ASP A 195 -6.38 -14.63 -5.52
N ALA A 196 -6.25 -14.10 -6.73
CA ALA A 196 -5.68 -12.78 -6.98
C ALA A 196 -6.50 -11.63 -6.37
N ASP A 197 -7.81 -11.83 -6.15
CA ASP A 197 -8.68 -10.79 -5.59
C ASP A 197 -8.55 -10.69 -4.07
N SER A 198 -8.53 -11.84 -3.39
CA SER A 198 -8.47 -11.88 -1.92
C SER A 198 -7.04 -11.99 -1.39
N GLY A 199 -6.08 -12.42 -2.21
CA GLY A 199 -4.72 -12.78 -1.82
C GLY A 199 -4.59 -14.19 -1.22
N ASN A 200 -5.70 -14.94 -1.12
CA ASN A 200 -5.74 -16.23 -0.44
C ASN A 200 -4.95 -17.29 -1.21
N ARG A 201 -3.84 -17.75 -0.62
CA ARG A 201 -2.95 -18.76 -1.20
C ARG A 201 -3.42 -20.21 -0.98
N THR A 202 -4.57 -20.46 -0.35
CA THR A 202 -5.17 -21.81 -0.24
C THR A 202 -6.24 -22.08 -1.30
N VAL A 203 -6.67 -21.04 -2.02
CA VAL A 203 -7.70 -21.12 -3.06
C VAL A 203 -7.08 -20.89 -4.43
N ALA A 204 -7.33 -21.80 -5.36
CA ALA A 204 -7.01 -21.62 -6.77
C ALA A 204 -8.21 -21.07 -7.53
N THR A 205 -7.98 -20.22 -8.53
CA THR A 205 -9.01 -19.73 -9.43
C THR A 205 -8.74 -20.21 -10.86
N VAL A 206 -9.79 -20.63 -11.56
CA VAL A 206 -9.71 -21.16 -12.92
C VAL A 206 -10.66 -20.39 -13.81
N ASP A 207 -10.10 -19.75 -14.83
CA ASP A 207 -10.85 -19.19 -15.94
C ASP A 207 -10.78 -20.14 -17.14
N ALA A 208 -11.93 -20.47 -17.74
CA ALA A 208 -12.02 -21.42 -18.84
C ALA A 208 -12.96 -20.94 -19.95
N SER A 209 -12.52 -21.08 -21.22
CA SER A 209 -13.36 -20.86 -22.40
C SER A 209 -13.15 -21.95 -23.45
N PHE A 210 -14.06 -22.05 -24.41
CA PHE A 210 -13.96 -23.01 -25.51
C PHE A 210 -12.99 -22.53 -26.60
N GLY A 211 -12.29 -23.47 -27.23
CA GLY A 211 -11.30 -23.20 -28.28
C GLY A 211 -9.93 -22.79 -27.73
N LEU A 212 -9.23 -21.93 -28.47
CA LEU A 212 -7.90 -21.43 -28.14
C LEU A 212 -7.95 -20.36 -27.03
N GLY A 213 -6.91 -20.32 -26.19
CA GLY A 213 -6.83 -19.43 -25.01
C GLY A 213 -6.71 -17.94 -25.33
N GLU A 214 -6.43 -17.58 -26.58
CA GLU A 214 -6.27 -16.19 -27.04
C GLU A 214 -7.46 -15.30 -26.66
N ALA A 215 -8.69 -15.82 -26.73
CA ALA A 215 -9.90 -15.07 -26.40
C ALA A 215 -9.97 -14.69 -24.91
N VAL A 216 -9.44 -15.56 -24.03
CA VAL A 216 -9.42 -15.33 -22.58
C VAL A 216 -8.34 -14.33 -22.21
N VAL A 217 -7.13 -14.52 -22.75
CA VAL A 217 -5.97 -13.65 -22.47
C VAL A 217 -6.17 -12.24 -23.04
N ALA A 218 -6.83 -12.12 -24.20
CA ALA A 218 -7.20 -10.83 -24.79
C ALA A 218 -8.47 -10.21 -24.17
N SER A 219 -9.10 -10.87 -23.18
CA SER A 219 -10.35 -10.45 -22.55
C SER A 219 -11.49 -10.17 -23.55
N GLU A 220 -11.54 -10.91 -24.66
CA GLU A 220 -12.59 -10.78 -25.68
C GLU A 220 -13.89 -11.50 -25.30
N VAL A 221 -13.81 -12.40 -24.30
CA VAL A 221 -14.95 -13.19 -23.80
C VAL A 221 -14.99 -13.18 -22.29
N THR A 222 -16.19 -13.32 -21.73
CA THR A 222 -16.36 -13.67 -20.31
C THR A 222 -16.25 -15.19 -20.17
N PRO A 223 -15.15 -15.72 -19.59
CA PRO A 223 -14.96 -17.16 -19.40
C PRO A 223 -15.84 -17.70 -18.26
N ASP A 224 -15.93 -19.02 -18.16
CA ASP A 224 -16.34 -19.65 -16.91
C ASP A 224 -15.30 -19.37 -15.84
N HIS A 225 -15.74 -19.10 -14.60
CA HIS A 225 -14.86 -18.83 -13.47
C HIS A 225 -15.16 -19.82 -12.33
N ALA A 226 -14.13 -20.50 -11.83
CA ALA A 226 -14.26 -21.44 -10.73
C ALA A 226 -13.25 -21.11 -9.61
N ARG A 227 -13.69 -21.28 -8.36
CA ARG A 227 -12.86 -21.17 -7.16
C ARG A 227 -12.77 -22.53 -6.50
N VAL A 228 -11.55 -23.02 -6.26
CA VAL A 228 -11.31 -24.38 -5.77
C VAL A 228 -10.35 -24.35 -4.59
N ASP A 229 -10.71 -25.00 -3.49
CA ASP A 229 -9.82 -25.21 -2.36
C ASP A 229 -8.71 -26.21 -2.76
N LYS A 230 -7.44 -25.78 -2.70
CA LYS A 230 -6.31 -26.61 -3.14
C LYS A 230 -6.07 -27.82 -2.24
N SER A 231 -6.44 -27.75 -0.96
CA SER A 231 -6.19 -28.79 0.03
C SER A 231 -7.22 -29.91 -0.03
N THR A 232 -8.50 -29.55 -0.26
CA THR A 232 -9.61 -30.51 -0.26
C THR A 232 -10.06 -30.89 -1.68
N GLY A 233 -9.76 -30.06 -2.68
CA GLY A 233 -10.31 -30.17 -4.04
C GLY A 233 -11.80 -29.85 -4.13
N GLU A 234 -12.37 -29.22 -3.10
CA GLU A 234 -13.75 -28.74 -3.08
C GLU A 234 -13.90 -27.52 -4.00
N ILE A 235 -14.94 -27.56 -4.84
CA ILE A 235 -15.30 -26.40 -5.68
C ILE A 235 -16.15 -25.48 -4.80
N ILE A 236 -15.55 -24.38 -4.37
CA ILE A 236 -16.16 -23.38 -3.50
C ILE A 236 -17.26 -22.63 -4.27
N ASP A 237 -16.96 -22.22 -5.49
CA ASP A 237 -17.88 -21.51 -6.37
C ASP A 237 -17.61 -21.81 -7.85
N TYR A 238 -18.65 -21.72 -8.69
CA TYR A 238 -18.55 -21.84 -10.14
C TYR A 238 -19.57 -20.94 -10.83
N ALA A 239 -19.09 -19.94 -11.55
CA ALA A 239 -19.87 -19.07 -12.41
C ALA A 239 -19.70 -19.45 -13.88
N VAL A 240 -20.81 -19.60 -14.60
CA VAL A 240 -20.82 -19.87 -16.05
C VAL A 240 -20.78 -18.53 -16.78
N GLY A 241 -19.75 -18.30 -17.60
CA GLY A 241 -19.59 -17.09 -18.40
C GLY A 241 -20.44 -17.08 -19.67
N GLU A 242 -20.57 -15.93 -20.32
CA GLU A 242 -21.41 -15.79 -21.52
C GLU A 242 -20.85 -16.50 -22.76
N LYS A 243 -19.51 -16.58 -22.88
CA LYS A 243 -18.76 -17.31 -23.91
C LYS A 243 -19.31 -17.13 -25.33
N GLU A 244 -19.52 -15.88 -25.79
CA GLU A 244 -20.23 -15.64 -27.06
C GLU A 244 -19.51 -16.20 -28.29
N ILE A 245 -18.18 -16.21 -28.24
CA ILE A 245 -17.30 -16.66 -29.33
C ILE A 245 -16.28 -17.68 -28.81
N ALA A 246 -15.75 -18.48 -29.73
CA ALA A 246 -14.56 -19.30 -29.56
C ALA A 246 -13.58 -19.04 -30.70
N ILE A 247 -12.28 -19.03 -30.38
CA ILE A 247 -11.22 -18.91 -31.39
C ILE A 247 -10.75 -20.31 -31.76
N ARG A 248 -10.61 -20.60 -33.06
CA ARG A 248 -10.16 -21.90 -33.58
C ARG A 248 -9.08 -21.73 -34.66
N PRO A 249 -8.24 -22.74 -34.90
CA PRO A 249 -7.32 -22.72 -36.04
C PRO A 249 -8.08 -22.59 -37.37
N SER A 250 -7.66 -21.70 -38.26
CA SER A 250 -8.29 -21.55 -39.58
C SER A 250 -8.10 -22.80 -40.44
N ARG A 251 -9.19 -23.30 -41.03
CA ARG A 251 -9.16 -24.46 -41.95
C ARG A 251 -8.59 -24.15 -43.34
N GLY A 252 -8.23 -22.88 -43.61
CA GLY A 252 -7.97 -22.33 -44.94
C GLY A 252 -6.50 -22.27 -45.39
N GLY A 253 -5.54 -22.79 -44.64
CA GLY A 253 -4.13 -22.87 -45.05
C GLY A 253 -3.36 -21.54 -45.02
N ALA A 254 -3.97 -20.44 -44.58
CA ALA A 254 -3.23 -19.27 -44.10
C ALA A 254 -3.05 -19.43 -42.59
N SER A 255 -1.84 -19.16 -42.10
CA SER A 255 -1.44 -19.13 -40.70
C SER A 255 -2.25 -18.10 -39.90
N ASP A 256 -3.49 -18.44 -39.53
CA ASP A 256 -4.41 -17.52 -38.85
C ASP A 256 -5.45 -18.27 -38.01
N THR A 257 -6.07 -17.57 -37.07
CA THR A 257 -7.17 -18.05 -36.24
C THR A 257 -8.51 -17.55 -36.79
N GLU A 258 -9.59 -18.28 -36.56
CA GLU A 258 -10.95 -17.87 -36.94
C GLU A 258 -11.85 -17.73 -35.69
N ARG A 259 -12.66 -16.67 -35.69
CA ARG A 259 -13.69 -16.45 -34.66
C ARG A 259 -14.97 -17.21 -35.05
N VAL A 260 -15.47 -18.02 -34.14
CA VAL A 260 -16.68 -18.83 -34.32
C VAL A 260 -17.69 -18.46 -33.23
N GLU A 261 -18.88 -18.02 -33.62
CA GLU A 261 -19.99 -17.79 -32.67
C GLU A 261 -20.46 -19.12 -32.07
N LEU A 262 -20.62 -19.15 -30.74
CA LEU A 262 -21.11 -20.33 -30.03
C LEU A 262 -22.64 -20.38 -30.01
N SER A 263 -23.21 -21.59 -30.05
CA SER A 263 -24.66 -21.76 -29.92
C SER A 263 -25.13 -21.40 -28.50
N VAL A 264 -26.42 -21.07 -28.34
CA VAL A 264 -27.00 -20.74 -27.03
C VAL A 264 -26.81 -21.89 -26.03
N GLU A 265 -26.92 -23.14 -26.49
CA GLU A 265 -26.67 -24.32 -25.66
C GLU A 265 -25.22 -24.33 -25.15
N GLN A 266 -24.24 -24.16 -26.05
CA GLN A 266 -22.81 -24.15 -25.69
C GLN A 266 -22.47 -23.01 -24.72
N ARG A 267 -23.08 -21.84 -24.90
CA ARG A 267 -22.89 -20.68 -24.01
C ARG A 267 -23.30 -20.97 -22.56
N THR A 268 -24.33 -21.79 -22.36
CA THR A 268 -24.85 -22.15 -21.03
C THR A 268 -24.19 -23.38 -20.41
N GLU A 269 -23.37 -24.11 -21.16
CA GLU A 269 -22.65 -25.29 -20.67
C GLU A 269 -21.40 -24.90 -19.88
N ARG A 270 -21.06 -25.72 -18.88
CA ARG A 270 -19.77 -25.62 -18.19
C ARG A 270 -18.66 -26.08 -19.12
N VAL A 271 -17.59 -25.30 -19.22
CA VAL A 271 -16.42 -25.65 -20.04
C VAL A 271 -15.69 -26.86 -19.46
N LEU A 272 -15.54 -26.92 -18.13
CA LEU A 272 -14.84 -27.99 -17.44
C LEU A 272 -15.78 -28.78 -16.52
N SER A 273 -15.61 -30.11 -16.52
CA SER A 273 -16.20 -30.97 -15.49
C SER A 273 -15.47 -30.82 -14.15
N GLU A 274 -16.13 -31.22 -13.05
CA GLU A 274 -15.53 -31.16 -11.71
C GLU A 274 -14.23 -31.99 -11.60
N SER A 275 -14.17 -33.15 -12.27
CA SER A 275 -12.96 -33.97 -12.30
C SER A 275 -11.82 -33.31 -13.07
N GLN A 276 -12.14 -32.58 -14.15
CA GLN A 276 -11.15 -31.82 -14.92
C GLN A 276 -10.62 -30.63 -14.10
N LEU A 277 -11.49 -29.89 -13.40
CA LEU A 277 -11.08 -28.82 -12.49
C LEU A 277 -10.11 -29.32 -11.42
N ARG A 278 -10.44 -30.42 -10.74
CA ARG A 278 -9.54 -31.00 -9.71
C ARG A 278 -8.20 -31.41 -10.29
N THR A 279 -8.22 -32.07 -11.45
CA THR A 279 -6.98 -32.48 -12.14
C THR A 279 -6.11 -31.27 -12.51
N LEU A 280 -6.74 -30.18 -12.98
CA LEU A 280 -6.04 -28.96 -13.34
C LEU A 280 -5.45 -28.25 -12.12
N VAL A 281 -6.20 -28.17 -11.02
CA VAL A 281 -5.72 -27.60 -9.75
C VAL A 281 -4.59 -28.45 -9.16
N ASP A 282 -4.63 -29.77 -9.29
CA ASP A 282 -3.53 -30.66 -8.90
C ASP A 282 -2.25 -30.37 -9.71
N PHE A 283 -2.37 -30.07 -11.01
CA PHE A 283 -1.23 -29.59 -11.80
C PHE A 283 -0.74 -28.24 -11.27
N GLY A 284 -1.63 -27.29 -11.00
CA GLY A 284 -1.29 -26.00 -10.41
C GLY A 284 -0.49 -26.12 -9.12
N THR A 285 -0.97 -26.92 -8.17
CA THR A 285 -0.28 -27.14 -6.87
C THR A 285 1.11 -27.75 -7.06
N ARG A 286 1.29 -28.66 -8.02
CA ARG A 286 2.61 -29.23 -8.34
C ARG A 286 3.55 -28.20 -8.97
N ILE A 287 3.02 -27.32 -9.81
CA ILE A 287 3.76 -26.25 -10.48
C ILE A 287 4.16 -25.17 -9.47
N GLU A 288 3.24 -24.74 -8.61
CA GLU A 288 3.52 -23.84 -7.50
C GLU A 288 4.61 -24.38 -6.56
N ALA A 289 4.54 -25.67 -6.20
CA ALA A 289 5.57 -26.31 -5.39
C ALA A 289 6.94 -26.43 -6.10
N LEU A 290 6.95 -26.50 -7.44
CA LEU A 290 8.17 -26.54 -8.24
C LEU A 290 8.89 -25.18 -8.21
N PHE A 291 8.12 -24.09 -8.32
CA PHE A 291 8.66 -22.72 -8.38
C PHE A 291 8.74 -22.01 -7.02
N ASP A 292 8.25 -22.62 -5.94
CA ASP A 292 8.21 -22.06 -4.58
C ASP A 292 7.52 -20.68 -4.49
N ALA A 293 6.53 -20.45 -5.36
CA ALA A 293 5.77 -19.21 -5.43
C ALA A 293 4.43 -19.45 -6.13
N PRO A 294 3.36 -18.71 -5.77
CA PRO A 294 2.09 -18.77 -6.51
C PRO A 294 2.27 -18.49 -8.00
N GLN A 295 1.58 -19.27 -8.84
CA GLN A 295 1.76 -19.26 -10.30
C GLN A 295 0.49 -18.86 -11.03
N ASP A 296 0.68 -18.11 -12.10
CA ASP A 296 -0.26 -17.86 -13.20
C ASP A 296 0.09 -18.82 -14.34
N ILE A 297 -0.83 -19.74 -14.65
CA ILE A 297 -0.61 -20.89 -15.52
C ILE A 297 -1.60 -20.85 -16.68
N GLU A 298 -1.09 -20.76 -17.90
CA GLU A 298 -1.90 -20.96 -19.10
C GLU A 298 -1.95 -22.45 -19.45
N TRP A 299 -3.14 -22.94 -19.78
CA TRP A 299 -3.39 -24.34 -20.08
C TRP A 299 -4.30 -24.52 -21.29
N ALA A 300 -4.18 -25.68 -21.92
CA ALA A 300 -5.02 -26.14 -23.02
C ALA A 300 -5.51 -27.57 -22.73
N LEU A 301 -6.76 -27.86 -23.10
CA LEU A 301 -7.38 -29.18 -23.00
C LEU A 301 -7.61 -29.73 -24.41
N SER A 302 -7.06 -30.90 -24.70
CA SER A 302 -7.21 -31.59 -25.99
C SER A 302 -7.30 -33.09 -25.77
N ASP A 303 -8.25 -33.78 -26.42
CA ASP A 303 -8.51 -35.23 -26.27
C ASP A 303 -8.66 -35.67 -24.80
N GLY A 304 -9.21 -34.80 -23.95
CA GLY A 304 -9.40 -35.04 -22.52
C GLY A 304 -8.14 -34.94 -21.65
N GLY A 305 -6.99 -34.56 -22.21
CA GLY A 305 -5.73 -34.33 -21.50
C GLY A 305 -5.33 -32.85 -21.45
N PHE A 306 -4.80 -32.41 -20.31
CA PHE A 306 -4.26 -31.05 -20.16
C PHE A 306 -2.84 -30.95 -20.71
N GLN A 307 -2.55 -29.80 -21.32
CA GLN A 307 -1.23 -29.34 -21.74
C GLN A 307 -0.97 -27.98 -21.09
N ILE A 308 0.17 -27.83 -20.42
CA ILE A 308 0.62 -26.58 -19.80
C ILE A 308 1.43 -25.82 -20.84
N VAL A 309 0.95 -24.64 -21.21
CA VAL A 309 1.55 -23.86 -22.30
C VAL A 309 2.38 -22.68 -21.77
N GLN A 310 2.20 -22.29 -20.51
CA GLN A 310 3.01 -21.28 -19.83
C GLN A 310 2.84 -21.37 -18.30
N SER A 311 3.86 -20.99 -17.54
CA SER A 311 3.78 -20.70 -16.10
C SER A 311 4.65 -19.48 -15.79
N ARG A 312 4.18 -18.62 -14.88
CA ARG A 312 4.93 -17.46 -14.35
C ARG A 312 4.49 -17.13 -12.92
N PRO A 313 5.34 -16.49 -12.10
CA PRO A 313 4.96 -16.10 -10.74
C PRO A 313 3.89 -15.00 -10.74
N ILE A 314 2.97 -15.05 -9.76
CA ILE A 314 2.00 -13.96 -9.51
C ILE A 314 2.69 -12.86 -8.70
N THR A 315 2.98 -11.73 -9.34
CA THR A 315 3.71 -10.61 -8.70
C THR A 315 2.80 -9.56 -8.03
N SER A 316 1.48 -9.66 -8.20
CA SER A 316 0.51 -8.69 -7.65
C SER A 316 0.07 -9.00 -6.22
N LEU A 317 0.40 -10.17 -5.68
CA LEU A 317 -0.02 -10.58 -4.35
C LEU A 317 0.74 -9.80 -3.28
N PHE A 318 0.01 -9.32 -2.26
CA PHE A 318 0.67 -8.79 -1.07
C PHE A 318 1.51 -9.91 -0.40
N PRO A 319 2.76 -9.63 0.02
CA PRO A 319 3.64 -10.65 0.59
C PRO A 319 3.06 -11.27 1.86
N LEU A 320 3.49 -12.50 2.15
CA LEU A 320 3.17 -13.16 3.41
C LEU A 320 3.91 -12.49 4.58
N PRO A 321 3.38 -12.63 5.81
CA PRO A 321 4.09 -12.24 7.03
C PRO A 321 5.44 -12.95 7.19
N ASP A 322 6.46 -12.18 7.55
CA ASP A 322 7.80 -12.65 7.92
C ASP A 322 8.15 -12.19 9.34
N PRO A 323 8.54 -13.10 10.25
CA PRO A 323 8.55 -14.54 10.07
C PRO A 323 7.14 -15.14 10.03
N MET A 324 6.99 -16.21 9.26
CA MET A 324 5.77 -17.03 9.27
C MET A 324 5.52 -17.62 10.67
N PRO A 325 4.23 -17.86 11.04
CA PRO A 325 3.90 -18.44 12.33
C PRO A 325 4.53 -19.83 12.49
N ALA A 326 4.84 -20.20 13.74
CA ALA A 326 5.49 -21.47 14.06
C ALA A 326 4.54 -22.67 14.10
N ASP A 327 3.23 -22.42 13.98
CA ASP A 327 2.19 -23.45 13.93
C ASP A 327 1.41 -23.38 12.61
N ASP A 328 0.69 -24.45 12.27
CA ASP A 328 -0.04 -24.58 11.01
C ASP A 328 -1.45 -23.94 11.07
N ARG A 329 -1.78 -23.20 12.13
CA ARG A 329 -3.12 -22.60 12.27
C ARG A 329 -3.19 -21.27 11.56
N LEU A 330 -4.42 -20.81 11.33
CA LEU A 330 -4.64 -19.48 10.79
C LEU A 330 -4.23 -18.42 11.83
N HIS A 331 -3.38 -17.50 11.41
CA HIS A 331 -3.06 -16.27 12.13
C HIS A 331 -3.64 -15.06 11.40
N VAL A 332 -4.04 -14.03 12.15
CA VAL A 332 -4.59 -12.79 11.64
C VAL A 332 -3.81 -11.61 12.20
N TYR A 333 -3.36 -10.76 11.29
CA TYR A 333 -2.48 -9.63 11.57
C TYR A 333 -3.17 -8.31 11.20
N LEU A 334 -2.99 -7.29 12.04
CA LEU A 334 -3.49 -5.92 11.82
C LEU A 334 -2.33 -5.00 11.47
N SER A 335 -2.47 -4.24 10.37
CA SER A 335 -1.46 -3.28 9.94
C SER A 335 -1.32 -2.13 10.93
N LEU A 336 -0.07 -1.88 11.38
CA LEU A 336 0.27 -0.70 12.16
C LEU A 336 0.15 0.57 11.31
N GLY A 337 0.47 0.49 10.02
CA GLY A 337 0.35 1.58 9.08
C GLY A 337 -1.07 2.11 8.98
N HIS A 338 -2.05 1.22 8.78
CA HIS A 338 -3.47 1.56 8.79
C HIS A 338 -3.95 2.11 10.15
N MET A 339 -3.45 1.58 11.27
CA MET A 339 -3.75 2.14 12.59
C MET A 339 -3.28 3.59 12.75
N GLN A 340 -2.23 3.98 12.01
CA GLN A 340 -1.56 5.27 12.11
C GLN A 340 -1.78 6.18 10.90
N ALA A 341 -2.63 5.76 9.96
CA ALA A 341 -2.87 6.41 8.67
C ALA A 341 -1.59 6.64 7.83
N MET A 342 -0.69 5.66 7.86
CA MET A 342 0.59 5.65 7.14
C MET A 342 0.78 4.31 6.43
N SER A 343 0.35 4.20 5.18
CA SER A 343 0.36 2.94 4.41
C SER A 343 1.58 2.72 3.53
N GLU A 344 2.56 3.63 3.57
CA GLU A 344 3.77 3.57 2.74
C GLU A 344 4.73 2.47 3.22
N ALA A 345 5.56 1.97 2.30
CA ALA A 345 6.59 0.99 2.62
C ALA A 345 7.77 1.64 3.39
N MET A 346 8.22 1.00 4.46
CA MET A 346 9.32 1.49 5.30
C MET A 346 10.66 0.84 4.93
N PRO A 347 11.79 1.56 4.99
CA PRO A 347 13.11 0.96 4.80
C PRO A 347 13.47 -0.09 5.87
N PRO A 348 14.35 -1.07 5.56
CA PRO A 348 14.75 -2.15 6.45
C PRO A 348 15.13 -1.74 7.88
N LEU A 349 15.93 -0.68 8.05
CA LEU A 349 16.35 -0.25 9.39
C LEU A 349 15.18 0.23 10.25
N VAL A 350 14.20 0.88 9.62
CA VAL A 350 12.99 1.39 10.26
C VAL A 350 12.07 0.24 10.65
N GLN A 351 11.99 -0.80 9.82
CA GLN A 351 11.29 -2.04 10.15
C GLN A 351 11.90 -2.70 11.39
N ASP A 352 13.23 -2.88 11.40
CA ASP A 352 13.95 -3.49 12.52
C ASP A 352 13.80 -2.67 13.81
N PHE A 353 13.73 -1.34 13.69
CA PHE A 353 13.45 -0.44 14.81
C PHE A 353 12.08 -0.73 15.43
N TRP A 354 11.01 -0.67 14.64
CA TRP A 354 9.65 -0.89 15.14
C TRP A 354 9.43 -2.31 15.65
N GLN A 355 9.98 -3.32 14.96
CA GLN A 355 9.98 -4.69 15.45
C GLN A 355 10.69 -4.80 16.81
N THR A 356 11.90 -4.24 16.96
CA THR A 356 12.63 -4.31 18.24
C THR A 356 11.88 -3.57 19.35
N TRP A 357 11.33 -2.39 19.06
CA TRP A 357 10.60 -1.56 20.02
C TRP A 357 9.34 -2.29 20.53
N MET A 358 8.49 -2.75 19.63
CA MET A 358 7.24 -3.42 20.00
C MET A 358 7.47 -4.76 20.69
N ASN A 359 8.46 -5.55 20.23
CA ASN A 359 8.83 -6.80 20.91
C ASN A 359 9.31 -6.54 22.35
N SER A 360 10.07 -5.47 22.57
CA SER A 360 10.48 -5.04 23.91
C SER A 360 9.25 -4.72 24.78
N VAL A 361 8.30 -3.91 24.28
CA VAL A 361 7.03 -3.58 24.96
C VAL A 361 6.32 -4.87 25.42
N ILE A 362 6.12 -5.80 24.50
CA ILE A 362 5.31 -7.01 24.74
C ILE A 362 6.00 -7.97 25.71
N SER A 363 7.33 -8.11 25.62
CA SER A 363 8.11 -8.93 26.55
C SER A 363 8.06 -8.42 27.99
N GLN A 364 8.07 -7.08 28.20
CA GLN A 364 8.10 -6.47 29.52
C GLN A 364 6.78 -6.69 30.28
N PHE A 365 5.65 -6.77 29.58
CA PHE A 365 4.35 -7.14 30.18
C PHE A 365 4.20 -8.65 30.44
N GLY A 366 5.13 -9.48 29.94
CA GLY A 366 5.15 -10.92 30.17
C GLY A 366 4.28 -11.74 29.24
N PHE A 367 3.83 -11.17 28.12
CA PHE A 367 3.04 -11.90 27.12
C PHE A 367 3.88 -12.83 26.25
N GLY A 368 5.21 -12.67 26.21
CA GLY A 368 6.12 -13.44 25.36
C GLY A 368 5.89 -14.97 25.33
N PRO A 369 5.69 -15.66 26.46
CA PRO A 369 5.42 -17.12 26.45
C PRO A 369 4.12 -17.54 25.74
N PHE A 370 3.18 -16.62 25.53
CA PHE A 370 1.88 -16.85 24.88
C PHE A 370 1.76 -16.13 23.54
N TRP A 371 2.73 -15.29 23.21
CA TRP A 371 2.74 -14.42 22.04
C TRP A 371 4.19 -14.27 21.57
N PRO A 372 4.75 -15.35 20.99
CA PRO A 372 6.18 -15.42 20.70
C PRO A 372 6.60 -14.51 19.55
N THR A 373 5.73 -14.34 18.55
CA THR A 373 5.96 -13.51 17.36
C THR A 373 4.86 -12.46 17.25
N PRO A 374 4.86 -11.43 18.12
CA PRO A 374 3.73 -10.51 18.19
C PRO A 374 3.73 -9.46 17.08
N VAL A 375 4.89 -9.24 16.46
CA VAL A 375 5.09 -8.29 15.39
C VAL A 375 5.83 -8.99 14.26
N VAL A 376 5.33 -8.79 13.05
CA VAL A 376 5.85 -9.34 11.80
C VAL A 376 5.94 -8.23 10.76
N THR A 377 6.68 -8.48 9.69
CA THR A 377 6.73 -7.61 8.51
C THR A 377 6.06 -8.26 7.32
N ALA A 378 5.37 -7.49 6.50
CA ALA A 378 4.88 -7.94 5.19
C ALA A 378 4.87 -6.76 4.23
N GLY A 379 5.44 -6.91 3.03
CA GLY A 379 5.51 -5.84 2.03
C GLY A 379 6.17 -4.56 2.56
N SER A 380 7.25 -4.71 3.34
CA SER A 380 7.95 -3.61 4.02
C SER A 380 7.09 -2.76 4.99
N ARG A 381 6.02 -3.34 5.54
CA ARG A 381 5.18 -2.73 6.59
C ARG A 381 5.10 -3.59 7.83
N ILE A 382 4.69 -2.98 8.94
CA ILE A 382 4.62 -3.61 10.27
C ILE A 382 3.21 -4.08 10.57
N TYR A 383 3.11 -5.32 11.03
CA TYR A 383 1.86 -6.00 11.34
C TYR A 383 1.86 -6.57 12.76
N ILE A 384 0.73 -6.49 13.45
CA ILE A 384 0.53 -6.97 14.82
C ILE A 384 -0.33 -8.23 14.79
N ASP A 385 0.16 -9.34 15.36
CA ASP A 385 -0.60 -10.59 15.42
C ASP A 385 -1.74 -10.53 16.46
N LEU A 386 -2.99 -10.47 16.01
CA LEU A 386 -4.18 -10.42 16.87
C LEU A 386 -4.68 -11.81 17.29
N THR A 387 -4.10 -12.89 16.76
CA THR A 387 -4.60 -14.26 16.89
C THR A 387 -4.78 -14.70 18.34
N PRO A 388 -3.81 -14.49 19.26
CA PRO A 388 -3.97 -14.92 20.65
C PRO A 388 -5.17 -14.26 21.34
N ALA A 389 -5.50 -13.02 20.97
CA ALA A 389 -6.60 -12.27 21.55
C ALA A 389 -7.94 -12.66 20.92
N LEU A 390 -7.98 -12.90 19.59
CA LEU A 390 -9.16 -13.40 18.88
C LEU A 390 -9.60 -14.80 19.33
N ARG A 391 -8.66 -15.63 19.79
CA ARG A 391 -8.94 -16.94 20.41
C ARG A 391 -9.63 -16.85 21.79
N VAL A 392 -9.77 -15.64 22.36
CA VAL A 392 -10.51 -15.41 23.61
C VAL A 392 -11.88 -14.81 23.28
N GLU A 393 -12.93 -15.60 23.40
CA GLU A 393 -14.32 -15.22 23.05
C GLU A 393 -14.74 -13.84 23.61
N ARG A 394 -14.41 -13.54 24.88
CA ARG A 394 -14.74 -12.26 25.53
C ARG A 394 -13.99 -11.04 24.97
N LEU A 395 -12.91 -11.24 24.23
CA LEU A 395 -12.11 -10.17 23.62
C LEU A 395 -12.48 -9.93 22.15
N ARG A 396 -13.24 -10.83 21.52
CA ARG A 396 -13.60 -10.73 20.09
C ARG A 396 -14.36 -9.44 19.77
N ASP A 397 -15.46 -9.15 20.47
CA ASP A 397 -16.27 -7.95 20.19
C ASP A 397 -15.48 -6.65 20.41
N PRO A 398 -14.71 -6.46 21.52
CA PRO A 398 -13.81 -5.32 21.64
C PRO A 398 -12.79 -5.21 20.51
N LEU A 399 -12.16 -6.32 20.10
CA LEU A 399 -11.17 -6.34 19.02
C LEU A 399 -11.79 -5.98 17.67
N LEU A 400 -12.97 -6.51 17.34
CA LEU A 400 -13.72 -6.13 16.15
C LEU A 400 -14.10 -4.65 16.17
N GLY A 401 -14.32 -4.08 17.36
CA GLY A 401 -14.47 -2.63 17.54
C GLY A 401 -13.20 -1.85 17.19
N VAL A 402 -12.02 -2.33 17.62
CA VAL A 402 -10.72 -1.74 17.28
C VAL A 402 -10.45 -1.85 15.77
N ILE A 403 -10.63 -3.03 15.19
CA ILE A 403 -10.48 -3.24 13.74
C ILE A 403 -11.45 -2.33 12.99
N GLY A 404 -12.71 -2.22 13.42
CA GLY A 404 -13.70 -1.37 12.77
C GLY A 404 -13.42 0.13 12.90
N ALA A 405 -12.68 0.54 13.93
CA ALA A 405 -12.20 1.91 14.05
C ALA A 405 -11.08 2.23 13.06
N VAL A 406 -10.31 1.21 12.63
CA VAL A 406 -9.27 1.29 11.59
C VAL A 406 -9.88 1.16 10.19
N SER A 407 -10.68 0.12 9.95
CA SER A 407 -11.35 -0.19 8.69
C SER A 407 -12.65 -0.96 8.93
N GLU A 408 -13.79 -0.35 8.58
CA GLU A 408 -15.12 -0.98 8.68
C GLU A 408 -15.26 -2.23 7.79
N PRO A 409 -14.80 -2.23 6.51
CA PRO A 409 -14.74 -3.43 5.68
C PRO A 409 -13.92 -4.57 6.28
N ALA A 410 -12.77 -4.25 6.89
CA ALA A 410 -11.89 -5.26 7.49
C ALA A 410 -12.56 -5.93 8.69
N ALA A 411 -13.26 -5.16 9.53
CA ALA A 411 -14.02 -5.71 10.65
C ALA A 411 -15.19 -6.59 10.19
N ALA A 412 -15.85 -6.23 9.08
CA ALA A 412 -16.89 -7.07 8.48
C ALA A 412 -16.31 -8.39 7.95
N GLY A 413 -15.20 -8.33 7.20
CA GLY A 413 -14.51 -9.52 6.69
C GLY A 413 -13.99 -10.41 7.79
N MET A 414 -13.50 -9.84 8.90
CA MET A 414 -13.09 -10.60 10.08
C MET A 414 -14.26 -11.34 10.74
N ARG A 415 -15.46 -10.75 10.80
CA ARG A 415 -16.65 -11.45 11.32
C ARG A 415 -17.00 -12.65 10.45
N GLU A 416 -17.04 -12.44 9.14
CA GLU A 416 -17.30 -13.51 8.17
C GLU A 416 -16.26 -14.63 8.29
N LEU A 417 -14.98 -14.29 8.44
CA LEU A 417 -13.91 -15.26 8.63
C LEU A 417 -14.10 -16.10 9.91
N ILE A 418 -14.49 -15.46 11.03
CA ILE A 418 -14.78 -16.17 12.30
C ILE A 418 -15.99 -17.11 12.13
N GLU A 419 -17.01 -16.68 11.38
CA GLU A 419 -18.21 -17.49 11.12
C GLU A 419 -17.92 -18.67 10.17
N ARG A 420 -17.06 -18.46 9.18
CA ARG A 420 -16.65 -19.46 8.19
C ARG A 420 -15.69 -20.50 8.77
N ARG A 421 -14.77 -20.10 9.65
CA ARG A 421 -13.73 -20.95 10.26
C ARG A 421 -13.69 -20.83 11.79
N PRO A 422 -14.79 -21.15 12.51
CA PRO A 422 -14.84 -20.96 13.97
C PRO A 422 -13.78 -21.76 14.72
N GLU A 423 -13.41 -22.94 14.22
CA GLU A 423 -12.39 -23.84 14.78
C GLU A 423 -11.01 -23.19 14.90
N GLU A 424 -10.64 -22.31 13.96
CA GLU A 424 -9.36 -21.59 13.98
C GLU A 424 -9.27 -20.60 15.14
N PHE A 425 -10.41 -20.15 15.64
CA PHE A 425 -10.52 -19.19 16.74
C PHE A 425 -10.93 -19.83 18.06
N GLU A 426 -11.07 -21.16 18.13
CA GLU A 426 -11.30 -21.86 19.38
C GLU A 426 -10.02 -21.91 20.23
N ARG A 427 -10.20 -21.69 21.54
CA ARG A 427 -9.10 -21.73 22.50
C ARG A 427 -8.71 -23.18 22.77
N GLU A 428 -7.46 -23.53 22.48
CA GLU A 428 -6.93 -24.80 22.98
C GLU A 428 -6.92 -24.81 24.51
N GLY A 429 -7.29 -25.95 25.10
CA GLY A 429 -7.28 -26.14 26.54
C GLY A 429 -5.92 -25.78 27.13
N LEU A 430 -5.91 -24.99 28.20
CA LEU A 430 -4.68 -24.63 28.91
C LEU A 430 -3.94 -25.91 29.33
N SER A 431 -2.78 -26.18 28.71
CA SER A 431 -1.87 -27.25 29.16
C SER A 431 -1.47 -27.01 30.61
N LEU A 432 -1.41 -28.07 31.43
CA LEU A 432 -0.95 -28.00 32.83
C LEU A 432 0.45 -27.36 32.94
N SER A 433 1.25 -27.41 31.87
CA SER A 433 2.59 -26.82 31.79
C SER A 433 2.61 -25.29 31.64
N SER A 434 1.54 -24.66 31.13
CA SER A 434 1.48 -23.21 30.89
C SER A 434 0.86 -22.41 32.05
N LEU A 435 0.28 -23.09 33.05
CA LEU A 435 -0.31 -22.48 34.25
C LEU A 435 0.63 -21.53 35.02
N PRO A 436 1.93 -21.83 35.22
CA PRO A 436 2.85 -20.91 35.89
C PRO A 436 3.08 -19.62 35.11
N ALA A 437 3.16 -19.70 33.78
CA ALA A 437 3.32 -18.53 32.92
C ALA A 437 2.04 -17.68 32.88
N VAL A 438 0.85 -18.30 32.91
CA VAL A 438 -0.43 -17.57 32.98
C VAL A 438 -0.54 -16.84 34.32
N ALA A 439 -0.19 -17.50 35.43
CA ALA A 439 -0.17 -16.89 36.75
C ALA A 439 0.85 -15.74 36.83
N GLY A 440 2.03 -15.90 36.22
CA GLY A 440 3.05 -14.86 36.13
C GLY A 440 2.57 -13.62 35.36
N THR A 441 1.96 -13.82 34.20
CA THR A 441 1.40 -12.75 33.36
C THR A 441 0.26 -12.03 34.06
N THR A 442 -0.70 -12.79 34.61
CA THR A 442 -1.84 -12.25 35.38
C THR A 442 -1.36 -11.42 36.58
N ARG A 443 -0.29 -11.87 37.26
CA ARG A 443 0.31 -11.12 38.36
C ARG A 443 1.01 -9.84 37.91
N ARG A 444 1.69 -9.84 36.75
CA ARG A 444 2.34 -8.63 36.19
C ARG A 444 1.30 -7.61 35.74
N VAL A 445 0.31 -8.03 34.95
CA VAL A 445 -0.81 -7.20 34.49
C VAL A 445 -1.64 -6.69 35.66
N GLY A 446 -2.02 -7.56 36.60
CA GLY A 446 -2.74 -7.17 37.81
C GLY A 446 -1.93 -6.22 38.70
N GLY A 447 -0.61 -6.41 38.79
CA GLY A 447 0.30 -5.51 39.50
C GLY A 447 0.38 -4.12 38.87
N LEU A 448 0.37 -4.03 37.53
CA LEU A 448 0.27 -2.75 36.81
C LEU A 448 -1.08 -2.08 37.06
N ALA A 449 -2.19 -2.81 36.90
CA ALA A 449 -3.52 -2.27 37.15
C ALA A 449 -3.66 -1.69 38.58
N VAL A 450 -3.11 -2.37 39.58
CA VAL A 450 -3.08 -1.87 40.97
C VAL A 450 -2.16 -0.66 41.14
N ALA A 451 -1.00 -0.64 40.48
CA ALA A 451 -0.05 0.48 40.57
C ALA A 451 -0.61 1.77 39.92
N VAL A 452 -1.40 1.61 38.86
CA VAL A 452 -1.89 2.73 38.06
C VAL A 452 -3.29 3.20 38.52
N ALA A 453 -4.08 2.35 39.19
CA ALA A 453 -5.44 2.69 39.64
C ALA A 453 -5.58 3.94 40.55
N PRO A 454 -4.71 4.20 41.55
CA PRO A 454 -4.79 5.42 42.36
C PRO A 454 -4.56 6.68 41.52
N ALA A 455 -3.69 6.58 40.54
CA ALA A 455 -3.32 7.67 39.66
C ALA A 455 -4.39 7.90 38.57
N PHE A 456 -5.09 6.85 38.12
CA PHE A 456 -6.33 6.97 37.34
C PHE A 456 -7.43 7.71 38.12
N ALA A 457 -7.62 7.38 39.40
CA ALA A 457 -8.62 8.05 40.22
C ALA A 457 -8.28 9.53 40.44
N ALA A 458 -7.00 9.86 40.62
CA ALA A 458 -6.52 11.24 40.71
C ALA A 458 -6.73 12.00 39.38
N GLY A 459 -6.26 11.46 38.24
CA GLY A 459 -6.41 12.12 36.94
C GLY A 459 -7.88 12.31 36.52
N ALA A 460 -8.75 11.36 36.88
CA ALA A 460 -10.19 11.51 36.68
C ALA A 460 -10.81 12.62 37.55
N LEU A 461 -10.30 12.85 38.76
CA LEU A 461 -10.73 13.96 39.63
C LEU A 461 -10.17 15.30 39.14
N ASP A 462 -8.93 15.32 38.64
CA ASP A 462 -8.27 16.51 38.09
C ASP A 462 -8.98 17.03 36.85
N ALA A 463 -9.50 16.14 36.00
CA ALA A 463 -10.30 16.51 34.83
C ALA A 463 -11.53 17.40 35.19
N PHE A 464 -12.06 17.31 36.43
CA PHE A 464 -13.18 18.15 36.86
C PHE A 464 -12.74 19.49 37.50
N GLN A 465 -11.45 19.72 37.72
CA GLN A 465 -10.93 20.91 38.42
C GLN A 465 -10.68 22.12 37.50
N GLY A 466 -10.60 21.91 36.17
CA GLY A 466 -10.44 22.95 35.15
C GLY A 466 -9.54 22.49 34.00
N PRO A 467 -9.41 23.28 32.92
CA PRO A 467 -8.51 22.93 31.82
C PRO A 467 -7.04 23.02 32.27
N PRO A 468 -6.17 22.10 31.84
CA PRO A 468 -4.74 22.26 32.04
C PRO A 468 -4.24 23.47 31.25
N THR A 469 -3.22 24.15 31.76
CA THR A 469 -2.51 25.19 31.02
C THR A 469 -1.55 24.58 30.00
N VAL A 470 -1.16 25.34 28.97
CA VAL A 470 -0.15 24.89 27.99
C VAL A 470 1.17 24.54 28.69
N GLU A 471 1.61 25.34 29.66
CA GLU A 471 2.82 25.08 30.47
C GLU A 471 2.70 23.75 31.24
N GLU A 472 1.54 23.47 31.87
CA GLU A 472 1.32 22.19 32.53
C GLU A 472 1.30 21.02 31.54
N LEU A 473 0.76 21.19 30.33
CA LEU A 473 0.80 20.17 29.28
C LEU A 473 2.22 19.92 28.78
N ASP A 474 3.00 20.99 28.59
CA ASP A 474 4.38 20.92 28.12
C ASP A 474 5.28 20.28 29.18
N GLU A 475 5.13 20.62 30.46
CA GLU A 475 5.82 19.91 31.54
C GLU A 475 5.41 18.43 31.62
N THR A 476 4.11 18.17 31.44
CA THR A 476 3.53 16.83 31.53
C THR A 476 4.03 15.91 30.43
N TRP A 477 4.07 16.40 29.19
CA TRP A 477 4.41 15.62 28.01
C TRP A 477 5.88 15.77 27.57
N GLY A 478 6.57 16.85 27.96
CA GLY A 478 8.01 16.99 27.81
C GLY A 478 8.77 15.97 28.67
N VAL A 479 8.36 15.77 29.92
CA VAL A 479 8.90 14.66 30.76
C VAL A 479 8.62 13.30 30.13
N PHE A 480 7.51 13.17 29.39
CA PHE A 480 7.20 11.96 28.65
C PHE A 480 8.18 11.75 27.48
N ALA A 481 8.48 12.78 26.68
CA ALA A 481 9.48 12.72 25.62
C ALA A 481 10.87 12.33 26.16
N GLU A 482 11.32 12.96 27.25
CA GLU A 482 12.59 12.67 27.91
C GLU A 482 12.66 11.22 28.43
N SER A 483 11.55 10.70 28.96
CA SER A 483 11.50 9.31 29.48
C SER A 483 11.38 8.25 28.38
N PHE A 484 10.94 8.66 27.19
CA PHE A 484 10.70 7.79 26.04
C PHE A 484 11.98 7.51 25.25
N VAL A 485 12.90 8.48 25.21
CA VAL A 485 14.20 8.37 24.52
C VAL A 485 15.29 8.01 25.54
N PRO A 486 16.04 6.90 25.35
CA PRO A 486 17.16 6.58 26.23
C PRO A 486 18.24 7.68 26.21
N ASP A 487 18.76 8.08 27.38
CA ASP A 487 19.79 9.13 27.51
C ASP A 487 20.96 8.96 26.53
N GLY A 488 21.36 7.72 26.26
CA GLY A 488 22.48 7.41 25.36
C GLY A 488 22.26 7.84 23.90
N VAL A 489 21.02 8.04 23.46
CA VAL A 489 20.71 8.50 22.09
C VAL A 489 21.28 9.89 21.85
N THR A 490 21.16 10.79 22.83
CA THR A 490 21.60 12.19 22.72
C THR A 490 22.93 12.46 23.42
N THR A 491 23.29 11.67 24.45
CA THR A 491 24.46 11.95 25.30
C THR A 491 25.70 11.09 25.00
N ALA A 492 25.58 10.01 24.24
CA ALA A 492 26.74 9.15 23.96
C ALA A 492 27.77 9.85 23.05
N ASN A 493 29.05 9.48 23.20
CA ASN A 493 30.16 10.22 22.61
C ASN A 493 30.49 9.79 21.18
N SER A 494 30.02 8.62 20.73
CA SER A 494 30.26 8.09 19.40
C SER A 494 28.97 7.76 18.64
N PRO A 495 28.96 7.86 17.29
CA PRO A 495 27.81 7.42 16.48
C PRO A 495 27.42 5.98 16.79
N ALA A 496 28.42 5.11 16.98
CA ALA A 496 28.21 3.70 17.27
C ALA A 496 27.52 3.42 18.62
N GLU A 497 27.80 4.22 19.65
CA GLU A 497 27.09 4.13 20.94
C GLU A 497 25.67 4.72 20.84
N ARG A 498 25.50 5.83 20.11
CA ARG A 498 24.18 6.45 19.87
C ARG A 498 23.25 5.50 19.12
N ALA A 499 23.72 4.90 18.02
CA ALA A 499 22.96 3.91 17.26
C ALA A 499 22.50 2.73 18.13
N ARG A 500 23.37 2.19 18.99
CA ARG A 500 23.00 1.11 19.91
C ARG A 500 21.99 1.56 20.96
N ALA A 501 22.07 2.80 21.43
CA ALA A 501 21.12 3.36 22.37
C ALA A 501 19.70 3.45 21.77
N VAL A 502 19.57 3.73 20.47
CA VAL A 502 18.27 3.74 19.76
C VAL A 502 17.54 2.40 19.89
N PHE A 503 18.26 1.28 19.94
CA PHE A 503 17.69 -0.06 20.10
C PHE A 503 17.67 -0.56 21.55
N THR A 504 18.02 0.28 22.52
CA THR A 504 18.07 -0.05 23.95
C THR A 504 16.90 0.60 24.67
N PHE A 505 15.72 -0.04 24.63
CA PHE A 505 14.50 0.54 25.20
C PHE A 505 14.48 0.43 26.73
N GLY A 506 14.06 1.51 27.40
CA GLY A 506 13.99 1.62 28.86
C GLY A 506 12.89 0.77 29.52
N ASP A 507 12.66 1.00 30.82
CA ASP A 507 11.58 0.36 31.58
C ASP A 507 10.22 0.93 31.18
N ILE A 508 9.57 0.26 30.24
CA ILE A 508 8.26 0.63 29.67
C ILE A 508 7.19 0.61 30.75
N LYS A 509 7.34 -0.20 31.81
CA LYS A 509 6.41 -0.20 32.93
C LYS A 509 6.48 1.11 33.71
N SER A 510 7.69 1.60 33.98
CA SER A 510 7.90 2.90 34.64
C SER A 510 7.37 4.04 33.78
N PHE A 511 7.60 3.98 32.47
CA PHE A 511 7.01 4.88 31.48
C PHE A 511 5.46 4.89 31.56
N MET A 512 4.80 3.72 31.51
CA MET A 512 3.33 3.64 31.56
C MET A 512 2.76 4.17 32.88
N VAL A 513 3.43 3.89 34.01
CA VAL A 513 3.02 4.40 35.33
C VAL A 513 3.14 5.92 35.40
N ALA A 514 4.14 6.52 34.74
CA ALA A 514 4.30 7.97 34.67
C ALA A 514 3.34 8.64 33.67
N ALA A 515 3.06 8.00 32.53
CA ALA A 515 2.30 8.58 31.41
C ALA A 515 0.77 8.43 31.57
N TYR A 516 0.28 7.25 31.96
CA TYR A 516 -1.16 6.97 31.93
C TYR A 516 -2.02 7.83 32.86
N PRO A 517 -1.60 8.19 34.07
CA PRO A 517 -2.37 9.09 34.93
C PRO A 517 -2.62 10.46 34.28
N ARG A 518 -1.62 10.94 33.53
CA ARG A 518 -1.65 12.22 32.80
C ARG A 518 -2.49 12.14 31.53
N ALA A 519 -2.61 10.96 30.93
CA ALA A 519 -3.53 10.70 29.81
C ALA A 519 -4.98 10.45 30.25
N MET A 520 -5.26 10.32 31.56
CA MET A 520 -6.60 9.97 32.05
C MET A 520 -7.70 11.01 31.73
N PRO A 521 -7.45 12.33 31.81
CA PRO A 521 -8.42 13.34 31.38
C PRO A 521 -8.89 13.12 29.93
N LEU A 522 -7.96 12.78 29.03
CA LEU A 522 -8.26 12.47 27.63
C LEU A 522 -9.14 11.20 27.49
N TYR A 523 -8.82 10.12 28.20
CA TYR A 523 -9.66 8.91 28.19
C TYR A 523 -11.06 9.16 28.75
N LEU A 524 -11.17 10.03 29.77
CA LEU A 524 -12.47 10.46 30.28
C LEU A 524 -13.23 11.27 29.21
N ALA A 525 -12.55 12.14 28.45
CA ALA A 525 -13.15 12.88 27.34
C ALA A 525 -13.75 11.95 26.28
N PHE A 526 -13.05 10.89 25.87
CA PHE A 526 -13.61 9.89 24.94
C PHE A 526 -14.83 9.16 25.52
N GLY A 527 -14.82 8.87 26.83
CA GLY A 527 -15.96 8.31 27.53
C GLY A 527 -17.16 9.28 27.55
N ILE A 528 -16.91 10.57 27.76
CA ILE A 528 -17.93 11.63 27.71
C ILE A 528 -18.48 11.76 26.30
N ASP A 529 -17.63 11.78 25.26
CA ASP A 529 -18.04 11.83 23.86
C ASP A 529 -19.00 10.69 23.49
N THR A 530 -18.62 9.47 23.87
CA THR A 530 -19.46 8.27 23.69
C THR A 530 -20.79 8.41 24.43
N TRP A 531 -20.76 8.97 25.64
CA TRP A 531 -21.96 9.22 26.42
C TRP A 531 -22.85 10.31 25.78
N MET A 532 -22.29 11.41 25.30
CA MET A 532 -23.02 12.51 24.66
C MET A 532 -23.73 12.01 23.40
N ASN A 533 -23.01 11.29 22.53
CA ASN A 533 -23.56 10.69 21.32
C ASN A 533 -24.74 9.74 21.62
N ARG A 534 -24.69 9.03 22.75
CA ARG A 534 -25.80 8.15 23.18
C ARG A 534 -26.93 8.91 23.87
N ALA A 535 -26.62 9.93 24.67
CA ALA A 535 -27.59 10.70 25.45
C ALA A 535 -28.40 11.69 24.58
N PHE A 536 -27.79 12.19 23.51
CA PHE A 536 -28.36 13.17 22.58
C PHE A 536 -28.38 12.61 21.15
N ALA A 537 -28.80 11.35 21.00
CA ALA A 537 -28.86 10.67 19.71
C ALA A 537 -29.81 11.35 18.70
N ASP A 538 -30.72 12.21 19.17
CA ASP A 538 -31.60 13.07 18.36
C ASP A 538 -30.94 14.37 17.88
N ALA A 539 -29.69 14.64 18.29
CA ALA A 539 -28.96 15.87 18.00
C ALA A 539 -27.46 15.64 17.65
N PRO A 540 -27.12 14.69 16.77
CA PRO A 540 -25.73 14.33 16.49
C PRO A 540 -24.89 15.51 15.98
N GLU A 541 -25.48 16.41 15.20
CA GLU A 541 -24.79 17.61 14.70
C GLU A 541 -24.45 18.59 15.83
N THR A 542 -25.35 18.78 16.79
CA THR A 542 -25.10 19.64 17.97
C THR A 542 -23.99 19.05 18.84
N VAL A 543 -23.96 17.72 19.02
CA VAL A 543 -22.88 17.04 19.76
C VAL A 543 -21.52 17.25 19.07
N ASN A 544 -21.46 17.12 17.74
CA ASN A 544 -20.22 17.35 16.98
C ASN A 544 -19.72 18.79 17.11
N LYS A 545 -20.62 19.80 17.11
CA LYS A 545 -20.24 21.21 17.25
C LYS A 545 -19.57 21.52 18.60
N VAL A 546 -19.91 20.79 19.67
CA VAL A 546 -19.29 20.96 21.00
C VAL A 546 -17.78 20.66 20.98
N GLY A 547 -17.29 19.87 20.03
CA GLY A 547 -15.87 19.53 19.87
C GLY A 547 -15.08 20.46 18.95
N ARG A 548 -15.49 21.72 18.75
CA ARG A 548 -14.85 22.67 17.81
C ARG A 548 -14.30 23.93 18.49
N GLY A 549 -13.44 24.65 17.77
CA GLY A 549 -12.99 26.01 18.11
C GLY A 549 -12.00 26.06 19.27
N PHE A 550 -10.99 25.19 19.27
CA PHE A 550 -9.99 25.13 20.33
C PHE A 550 -8.72 25.89 19.92
N GLU A 551 -8.59 27.16 20.30
CA GLU A 551 -7.38 27.96 19.97
C GLU A 551 -6.08 27.36 20.52
N HIS A 552 -6.15 26.60 21.63
CA HIS A 552 -5.02 25.97 22.28
C HIS A 552 -4.76 24.52 21.81
N ASP A 553 -5.60 24.00 20.91
CA ASP A 553 -5.32 22.72 20.26
C ASP A 553 -4.04 22.82 19.42
N LEU A 554 -3.23 21.79 19.47
CA LEU A 554 -1.92 21.78 18.83
C LEU A 554 -2.01 21.90 17.30
N VAL A 555 -2.97 21.21 16.68
CA VAL A 555 -3.18 21.24 15.23
C VAL A 555 -3.70 22.62 14.82
N THR A 556 -4.60 23.18 15.63
CA THR A 556 -5.03 24.57 15.45
C THR A 556 -3.85 25.54 15.55
N ARG A 557 -2.93 25.39 16.51
CA ARG A 557 -1.72 26.23 16.63
C ARG A 557 -0.82 26.15 15.39
N ILE A 558 -0.60 24.96 14.84
CA ILE A 558 0.16 24.76 13.59
C ILE A 558 -0.47 25.59 12.46
N ASN A 559 -1.78 25.43 12.25
CA ASN A 559 -2.49 26.16 11.19
C ASN A 559 -2.49 27.67 11.43
N LEU A 560 -2.67 28.11 12.67
CA LEU A 560 -2.62 29.52 13.00
C LEU A 560 -1.24 30.13 12.74
N GLY A 561 -0.17 29.41 13.07
CA GLY A 561 1.21 29.83 12.79
C GLY A 561 1.50 29.94 11.30
N LEU A 562 1.05 28.98 10.49
CA LEU A 562 1.22 29.03 9.03
C LEU A 562 0.41 30.18 8.39
N GLY A 563 -0.78 30.48 8.91
CA GLY A 563 -1.56 31.65 8.51
C GLY A 563 -0.87 32.97 8.90
N ASP A 564 -0.27 33.05 10.08
CA ASP A 564 0.49 34.24 10.50
C ASP A 564 1.73 34.47 9.61
N ILE A 565 2.42 33.41 9.21
CA ILE A 565 3.54 33.49 8.26
C ILE A 565 3.05 33.96 6.88
N ALA A 566 1.89 33.48 6.43
CA ALA A 566 1.27 33.97 5.20
C ALA A 566 0.91 35.46 5.28
N ASP A 567 0.47 35.94 6.45
CA ASP A 567 0.25 37.37 6.71
C ASP A 567 1.54 38.18 6.59
N VAL A 568 2.67 37.69 7.13
CA VAL A 568 4.00 38.31 6.93
C VAL A 568 4.37 38.37 5.45
N ALA A 569 4.20 37.26 4.71
CA ALA A 569 4.48 37.24 3.27
C ALA A 569 3.61 38.23 2.48
N ARG A 570 2.36 38.48 2.92
CA ARG A 570 1.43 39.42 2.26
C ARG A 570 1.90 40.87 2.34
N GLU A 571 2.69 41.22 3.35
CA GLU A 571 3.27 42.57 3.49
C GLU A 571 4.44 42.80 2.52
N HIS A 572 5.01 41.73 1.95
CA HIS A 572 6.24 41.75 1.15
C HIS A 572 6.05 41.12 -0.25
N PRO A 573 5.77 41.93 -1.30
CA PRO A 573 5.50 41.41 -2.65
C PRO A 573 6.61 40.54 -3.26
N ALA A 574 7.88 40.81 -2.94
CA ALA A 574 9.01 40.02 -3.44
C ALA A 574 9.05 38.61 -2.80
N VAL A 575 8.65 38.48 -1.53
CA VAL A 575 8.51 37.19 -0.85
C VAL A 575 7.36 36.38 -1.46
N ALA A 576 6.21 37.03 -1.71
CA ALA A 576 5.07 36.39 -2.39
C ALA A 576 5.44 35.85 -3.79
N GLU A 577 6.18 36.63 -4.58
CA GLU A 577 6.69 36.20 -5.89
C GLU A 577 7.68 35.03 -5.77
N ALA A 578 8.57 35.05 -4.77
CA ALA A 578 9.51 33.96 -4.54
C ALA A 578 8.78 32.65 -4.15
N LEU A 579 7.80 32.73 -3.25
CA LEU A 579 6.93 31.60 -2.87
C LEU A 579 6.17 31.03 -4.07
N GLN A 580 5.59 31.90 -4.91
CA GLN A 580 4.90 31.50 -6.14
C GLN A 580 5.79 30.69 -7.09
N ASN A 581 7.08 31.05 -7.15
CA ASN A 581 8.07 30.39 -8.00
C ASN A 581 8.66 29.11 -7.37
N GLY A 582 8.19 28.71 -6.18
CA GLY A 582 8.71 27.54 -5.46
C GLY A 582 10.13 27.72 -4.94
N ALA A 583 10.52 28.95 -4.61
CA ALA A 583 11.85 29.24 -4.05
C ALA A 583 12.04 28.56 -2.68
N SER A 584 13.28 28.14 -2.41
CA SER A 584 13.69 27.63 -1.10
C SER A 584 13.72 28.74 -0.04
N LEU A 585 13.72 28.37 1.24
CA LEU A 585 13.81 29.33 2.34
C LEU A 585 15.08 30.20 2.25
N GLU A 586 16.21 29.61 1.85
CA GLU A 586 17.48 30.33 1.63
C GLU A 586 17.39 31.34 0.47
N GLU A 587 16.67 31.02 -0.60
CA GLU A 587 16.44 31.96 -1.70
C GLU A 587 15.50 33.10 -1.27
N ILE A 588 14.44 32.78 -0.52
CA ILE A 588 13.47 33.75 0.00
C ILE A 588 14.16 34.74 0.95
N SER A 589 15.09 34.30 1.80
CA SER A 589 15.77 35.20 2.74
C SER A 589 16.61 36.28 2.03
N THR A 590 16.98 36.07 0.76
CA THR A 590 17.75 37.05 -0.02
C THR A 590 16.93 38.16 -0.68
N VAL A 591 15.59 38.06 -0.72
CA VAL A 591 14.72 39.06 -1.34
C VAL A 591 14.27 40.16 -0.36
N GLU A 592 13.70 41.25 -0.86
CA GLU A 592 13.17 42.33 -0.01
C GLU A 592 12.02 41.80 0.88
N GLY A 593 12.16 41.95 2.20
CA GLY A 593 11.24 41.37 3.19
C GLY A 593 11.57 39.93 3.61
N GLY A 594 12.56 39.31 2.96
CA GLY A 594 12.98 37.93 3.20
C GLY A 594 13.46 37.64 4.62
N GLU A 595 14.26 38.53 5.22
CA GLU A 595 14.77 38.36 6.59
C GLU A 595 13.63 38.33 7.64
N GLU A 596 12.56 39.10 7.44
CA GLU A 596 11.41 39.11 8.35
C GLU A 596 10.57 37.84 8.20
N PHE A 597 10.39 37.39 6.95
CA PHE A 597 9.74 36.12 6.65
C PHE A 597 10.51 34.93 7.24
N GLU A 598 11.83 34.88 7.03
CA GLU A 598 12.70 33.83 7.56
C GLU A 598 12.64 33.79 9.09
N ALA A 599 12.72 34.94 9.77
CA ALA A 599 12.62 34.99 11.23
C ALA A 599 11.27 34.47 11.75
N ALA A 600 10.15 34.79 11.08
CA ALA A 600 8.83 34.27 11.44
C ALA A 600 8.73 32.75 11.19
N PHE A 601 9.34 32.28 10.12
CA PHE A 601 9.35 30.87 9.74
C PHE A 601 10.25 30.03 10.67
N GLU A 602 11.44 30.52 11.03
CA GLU A 602 12.35 29.88 11.98
C GLU A 602 11.69 29.77 13.37
N ALA A 603 11.02 30.82 13.85
CA ALA A 603 10.29 30.77 15.11
C ALA A 603 9.17 29.71 15.12
N PHE A 604 8.54 29.47 13.98
CA PHE A 604 7.58 28.38 13.83
C PHE A 604 8.26 27.00 13.85
N LEU A 605 9.42 26.86 13.20
CA LEU A 605 10.18 25.62 13.19
C LEU A 605 10.80 25.27 14.55
N GLU A 606 11.04 26.24 15.44
CA GLU A 606 11.46 25.96 16.82
C GLU A 606 10.40 25.14 17.58
N ASP A 607 9.12 25.45 17.37
CA ASP A 607 8.00 24.78 18.04
C ASP A 607 7.55 23.49 17.33
N PHE A 608 7.65 23.44 15.99
CA PHE A 608 7.02 22.38 15.19
C PHE A 608 7.96 21.67 14.21
N GLY A 609 9.21 22.08 14.11
CA GLY A 609 10.16 21.61 13.10
C GLY A 609 10.51 20.13 13.21
N HIS A 610 10.33 19.49 14.37
CA HIS A 610 10.54 18.05 14.58
C HIS A 610 9.48 17.15 13.93
N ARG A 611 8.34 17.73 13.53
CA ARG A 611 7.23 17.03 12.90
C ARG A 611 7.55 16.69 11.44
N ALA A 612 6.82 15.74 10.87
CA ALA A 612 6.94 15.34 9.47
C ALA A 612 5.63 14.77 8.95
N THR A 613 5.46 14.78 7.62
CA THR A 613 4.55 13.84 6.95
C THR A 613 5.13 12.44 7.10
N GLY A 614 4.32 11.47 7.51
CA GLY A 614 4.80 10.10 7.76
C GLY A 614 5.80 9.97 8.93
N GLU A 615 5.62 10.70 10.03
CA GLU A 615 6.65 10.83 11.09
C GLU A 615 7.09 9.52 11.79
N LEU A 616 6.25 8.47 11.77
CA LEU A 616 6.63 7.14 12.31
C LEU A 616 7.72 6.48 11.47
N ASP A 617 7.81 6.82 10.20
CA ASP A 617 8.94 6.43 9.39
C ASP A 617 10.12 7.34 9.76
N LEU A 618 11.08 6.77 10.48
CA LEU A 618 12.28 7.49 10.92
C LEU A 618 13.14 7.95 9.74
N SER A 619 12.95 7.37 8.54
CA SER A 619 13.66 7.75 7.32
C SER A 619 13.09 9.00 6.66
N ARG A 620 11.86 9.43 7.01
CA ARG A 620 11.24 10.65 6.47
C ARG A 620 11.87 11.92 7.07
N PRO A 621 12.18 12.93 6.22
CA PRO A 621 12.73 14.19 6.70
C PRO A 621 11.72 14.94 7.57
N ARG A 622 12.23 15.64 8.58
CA ARG A 622 11.46 16.54 9.44
C ARG A 622 11.30 17.90 8.76
N TRP A 623 10.30 18.68 9.19
CA TRP A 623 10.02 19.99 8.59
C TRP A 623 11.19 20.98 8.70
N HIS A 624 12.01 20.90 9.76
CA HIS A 624 13.23 21.70 9.85
C HIS A 624 14.34 21.25 8.89
N GLU A 625 14.33 19.99 8.45
CA GLU A 625 15.29 19.45 7.47
C GLU A 625 14.84 19.75 6.04
N ASN A 626 13.53 19.68 5.78
CA ASN A 626 12.93 20.01 4.50
C ASN A 626 11.60 20.77 4.69
N PRO A 627 11.62 22.12 4.61
CA PRO A 627 10.43 22.95 4.84
C PRO A 627 9.54 23.15 3.61
N ALA A 628 9.83 22.50 2.47
CA ALA A 628 9.16 22.77 1.19
C ALA A 628 7.62 22.66 1.27
N THR A 629 7.09 21.67 1.97
CA THR A 629 5.64 21.48 2.20
C THR A 629 4.99 22.66 2.90
N LEU A 630 5.66 23.16 3.93
CA LEU A 630 5.18 24.28 4.72
C LEU A 630 5.22 25.57 3.90
N LEU A 631 6.25 25.76 3.06
CA LEU A 631 6.31 26.90 2.13
C LEU A 631 5.17 26.87 1.11
N SER A 632 4.90 25.70 0.50
CA SER A 632 3.76 25.52 -0.41
C SER A 632 2.41 25.79 0.27
N THR A 633 2.30 25.40 1.54
CA THR A 633 1.13 25.71 2.37
C THR A 633 0.97 27.21 2.61
N VAL A 634 2.05 27.88 3.00
CA VAL A 634 2.06 29.33 3.25
C VAL A 634 1.64 30.07 1.98
N TRP A 635 2.12 29.64 0.82
CA TRP A 635 1.68 30.16 -0.48
C TRP A 635 0.17 29.96 -0.73
N ALA A 636 -0.35 28.76 -0.43
CA ALA A 636 -1.78 28.47 -0.60
C ALA A 636 -2.65 29.37 0.31
N ASN A 637 -2.27 29.53 1.58
CA ASN A 637 -2.96 30.42 2.52
C ASN A 637 -2.89 31.88 2.08
N LEU A 638 -1.71 32.32 1.59
CA LEU A 638 -1.53 33.68 1.06
C LEU A 638 -2.49 33.98 -0.10
N THR A 639 -2.77 32.99 -0.94
CA THR A 639 -3.59 33.13 -2.15
C THR A 639 -5.09 33.04 -1.84
N ASN A 640 -5.49 32.19 -0.91
CA ASN A 640 -6.88 31.81 -0.69
C ASN A 640 -7.56 32.52 0.49
N GLU A 641 -6.79 33.13 1.40
CA GLU A 641 -7.33 33.77 2.62
C GLU A 641 -6.99 35.26 2.69
N ASP A 642 -7.87 36.04 3.31
CA ASP A 642 -7.60 37.44 3.68
C ASP A 642 -6.76 37.51 4.97
N ALA A 643 -6.07 38.64 5.19
CA ALA A 643 -5.21 38.82 6.36
C ALA A 643 -6.00 38.66 7.68
N GLY A 644 -5.53 37.76 8.55
CA GLY A 644 -6.16 37.45 9.84
C GLY A 644 -7.44 36.59 9.79
N GLU A 645 -7.89 36.16 8.61
CA GLU A 645 -9.11 35.38 8.42
C GLU A 645 -9.04 34.02 9.14
N HIS A 646 -7.88 33.35 9.10
CA HIS A 646 -7.60 32.08 9.80
C HIS A 646 -7.92 32.17 11.30
N ARG A 647 -7.59 33.30 11.93
CA ARG A 647 -7.87 33.55 13.35
C ARG A 647 -9.34 33.90 13.60
N GLU A 648 -10.00 34.59 12.67
CA GLU A 648 -11.43 34.89 12.78
C GLU A 648 -12.28 33.62 12.71
N ARG A 649 -11.97 32.72 11.77
CA ARG A 649 -12.64 31.43 11.58
C ARG A 649 -12.64 30.57 12.85
N VAL A 650 -11.49 30.47 13.54
CA VAL A 650 -11.39 29.70 14.80
C VAL A 650 -12.26 30.32 15.90
N ARG A 651 -12.34 31.66 15.97
CA ARG A 651 -13.22 32.34 16.94
C ARG A 651 -14.70 32.11 16.64
N GLU A 652 -15.10 32.10 15.38
CA GLU A 652 -16.47 31.78 14.97
C GLU A 652 -16.84 30.35 15.39
N LEU A 653 -15.96 29.37 15.12
CA LEU A 653 -16.16 27.98 15.55
C LEU A 653 -16.27 27.85 17.08
N ALA A 654 -15.49 28.63 17.84
CA ALA A 654 -15.58 28.64 19.30
C ALA A 654 -16.94 29.17 19.79
N VAL A 655 -17.48 30.20 19.15
CA VAL A 655 -18.82 30.73 19.44
C VAL A 655 -19.91 29.72 19.07
N GLU A 656 -19.78 29.02 17.95
CA GLU A 656 -20.72 27.95 17.57
C GLU A 656 -20.71 26.80 18.56
N ALA A 657 -19.54 26.38 19.02
CA ALA A 657 -19.40 25.32 19.99
C ALA A 657 -20.05 25.66 21.33
N GLU A 658 -19.92 26.92 21.78
CA GLU A 658 -20.57 27.41 23.00
C GLU A 658 -22.10 27.42 22.86
N ARG A 659 -22.63 27.85 21.71
CA ARG A 659 -24.08 27.77 21.42
C ARG A 659 -24.57 26.32 21.42
N ALA A 660 -23.79 25.40 20.84
CA ALA A 660 -24.13 23.99 20.85
C ALA A 660 -24.13 23.41 22.28
N ALA A 661 -23.18 23.81 23.12
CA ALA A 661 -23.15 23.44 24.53
C ALA A 661 -24.41 23.93 25.28
N ASP A 662 -24.83 25.18 25.06
CA ASP A 662 -26.05 25.76 25.62
C ASP A 662 -27.32 25.01 25.16
N GLU A 663 -27.37 24.59 23.89
CA GLU A 663 -28.48 23.80 23.34
C GLU A 663 -28.59 22.42 23.99
N LEU A 664 -27.48 21.69 24.13
CA LEU A 664 -27.47 20.38 24.81
C LEU A 664 -27.82 20.51 26.29
N GLU A 665 -27.33 21.55 26.96
CA GLU A 665 -27.70 21.89 28.33
C GLU A 665 -29.21 22.13 28.47
N ALA A 666 -29.82 22.88 27.54
CA ALA A 666 -31.26 23.14 27.54
C ALA A 666 -32.08 21.86 27.31
N ARG A 667 -31.63 20.94 26.45
CA ARG A 667 -32.30 19.63 26.22
C ARG A 667 -32.31 18.76 27.47
N ALA A 668 -31.32 18.91 28.36
CA ALA A 668 -31.25 18.18 29.61
C ALA A 668 -32.23 18.69 30.69
N ASP A 669 -32.87 19.85 30.49
CA ASP A 669 -33.79 20.49 31.43
C ASP A 669 -35.22 19.96 31.31
N HIS A 670 -35.44 18.71 31.72
CA HIS A 670 -36.76 18.09 31.73
C HIS A 670 -37.03 17.25 33.00
N GLY A 671 -38.30 17.23 33.42
CA GLY A 671 -38.76 16.50 34.61
C GLY A 671 -38.37 17.16 35.94
N LEU A 672 -38.66 16.47 37.05
CA LEU A 672 -38.47 17.00 38.42
C LEU A 672 -37.01 17.23 38.82
N LEU A 673 -36.05 16.63 38.09
CA LEU A 673 -34.61 16.79 38.31
C LEU A 673 -33.93 17.67 37.24
N GLY A 674 -34.70 18.31 36.35
CA GLY A 674 -34.19 19.12 35.23
C GLY A 674 -33.10 20.13 35.61
N PRO A 675 -33.30 20.99 36.63
CA PRO A 675 -32.30 21.98 37.04
C PRO A 675 -30.99 21.39 37.62
N VAL A 676 -31.03 20.14 38.10
CA VAL A 676 -29.84 19.43 38.58
C VAL A 676 -29.13 18.77 37.40
N ARG A 677 -29.89 18.09 36.52
CA ARG A 677 -29.37 17.48 35.29
C ARG A 677 -28.68 18.52 34.41
N ARG A 678 -29.31 19.68 34.23
CA ARG A 678 -28.76 20.82 33.50
C ARG A 678 -27.34 21.17 33.96
N ARG A 679 -27.13 21.34 35.27
CA ARG A 679 -25.80 21.63 35.85
C ARG A 679 -24.80 20.50 35.66
N VAL A 680 -25.26 19.25 35.75
CA VAL A 680 -24.41 18.07 35.54
C VAL A 680 -23.97 17.97 34.08
N VAL A 681 -24.89 18.13 33.14
CA VAL A 681 -24.61 18.10 31.70
C VAL A 681 -23.66 19.23 31.31
N ARG A 682 -23.90 20.45 31.80
CA ARG A 682 -22.99 21.58 31.57
C ARG A 682 -21.58 21.27 32.05
N LYS A 683 -21.42 20.76 33.27
CA LYS A 683 -20.10 20.39 33.80
C LYS A 683 -19.43 19.26 33.01
N ILE A 684 -20.20 18.29 32.52
CA ILE A 684 -19.69 17.21 31.66
C ILE A 684 -19.19 17.78 30.32
N ILE A 685 -19.95 18.67 29.70
CA ILE A 685 -19.57 19.34 28.44
C ILE A 685 -18.33 20.21 28.63
N GLU A 686 -18.27 21.00 29.71
CA GLU A 686 -17.09 21.79 30.08
C GLU A 686 -15.87 20.88 30.26
N THR A 687 -16.01 19.79 31.03
CA THR A 687 -14.93 18.83 31.25
C THR A 687 -14.44 18.20 29.95
N TYR A 688 -15.35 17.87 29.03
CA TYR A 688 -15.00 17.39 27.70
C TYR A 688 -14.21 18.43 26.90
N ARG A 689 -14.70 19.66 26.80
CA ARG A 689 -14.04 20.75 26.07
C ARG A 689 -12.68 21.11 26.67
N ASP A 690 -12.56 21.05 28.00
CA ASP A 690 -11.33 21.34 28.75
C ASP A 690 -10.23 20.29 28.57
N THR A 691 -10.54 19.12 27.99
CA THR A 691 -9.60 17.98 27.96
C THR A 691 -9.44 17.35 26.58
N ILE A 692 -10.45 17.43 25.70
CA ILE A 692 -10.38 16.78 24.39
C ILE A 692 -9.32 17.38 23.46
N TYR A 693 -9.01 18.67 23.59
CA TYR A 693 -7.99 19.36 22.79
C TYR A 693 -6.55 18.90 23.13
N THR A 694 -6.35 18.21 24.26
CA THR A 694 -5.02 17.71 24.64
C THR A 694 -4.66 16.40 23.91
N ARG A 695 -5.54 15.89 23.05
CA ARG A 695 -5.40 14.57 22.39
C ARG A 695 -4.18 14.44 21.48
N GLU A 696 -3.69 15.56 20.94
CA GLU A 696 -2.58 15.60 19.99
C GLU A 696 -1.21 15.74 20.66
N TYR A 697 -1.17 16.17 21.93
CA TYR A 697 0.06 16.36 22.70
C TYR A 697 0.89 15.07 22.85
N PRO A 698 0.31 13.89 23.17
CA PRO A 698 1.09 12.64 23.24
C PRO A 698 1.87 12.37 21.95
N LYS A 699 1.25 12.61 20.79
CA LYS A 699 1.86 12.38 19.49
C LYS A 699 2.93 13.41 19.17
N HIS A 700 2.69 14.68 19.48
CA HIS A 700 3.67 15.76 19.32
C HIS A 700 4.99 15.50 20.05
N TYR A 701 4.91 15.12 21.31
CA TYR A 701 6.10 14.83 22.12
C TYR A 701 6.72 13.47 21.78
N ALA A 702 5.94 12.51 21.27
CA ALA A 702 6.51 11.31 20.66
C ALA A 702 7.33 11.63 19.40
N ALA A 703 6.88 12.59 18.58
CA ALA A 703 7.58 13.01 17.37
C ALA A 703 8.95 13.64 17.66
N GLU A 704 9.13 14.33 18.79
CA GLU A 704 10.46 14.80 19.23
C GLU A 704 11.42 13.62 19.49
N GLY A 705 10.88 12.54 20.08
CA GLY A 705 11.62 11.30 20.25
C GLY A 705 11.98 10.65 18.93
N PHE A 706 11.05 10.64 17.97
CA PHE A 706 11.30 10.13 16.62
C PHE A 706 12.36 10.95 15.89
N ALA A 707 12.38 12.27 16.06
CA ALA A 707 13.43 13.14 15.53
C ALA A 707 14.79 12.85 16.16
N SER A 708 14.82 12.62 17.48
CA SER A 708 16.06 12.27 18.21
C SER A 708 16.65 10.93 17.76
N TRP A 709 15.81 9.90 17.58
CA TRP A 709 16.26 8.61 17.03
C TRP A 709 16.74 8.72 15.59
N ARG A 710 16.02 9.49 14.77
CA ARG A 710 16.41 9.76 13.38
C ARG A 710 17.81 10.38 13.32
N GLU A 711 18.06 11.45 14.08
CA GLU A 711 19.34 12.15 14.06
C GLU A 711 20.50 11.23 14.48
N ALA A 712 20.29 10.38 15.49
CA ALA A 712 21.28 9.39 15.92
C ALA A 712 21.64 8.35 14.84
N LEU A 713 20.64 7.91 14.05
CA LEU A 713 20.86 6.97 12.95
C LEU A 713 21.47 7.66 11.72
N LEU A 714 21.06 8.89 11.38
CA LEU A 714 21.66 9.66 10.29
C LEU A 714 23.11 10.08 10.59
N ASP A 715 23.42 10.40 11.84
CA ASP A 715 24.79 10.62 12.28
C ASP A 715 25.68 9.38 12.06
N SER A 716 25.12 8.17 12.25
CA SER A 716 25.80 6.92 11.90
C SER A 716 25.98 6.78 10.39
N GLY A 717 24.97 7.12 9.59
CA GLY A 717 25.08 7.17 8.13
C GLY A 717 26.14 8.14 7.63
N ARG A 718 26.19 9.36 8.18
CA ARG A 718 27.22 10.38 7.87
C ARG A 718 28.62 9.87 8.21
N HIS A 719 28.76 9.19 9.35
CA HIS A 719 30.04 8.59 9.75
C HIS A 719 30.49 7.50 8.77
N LEU A 720 29.61 6.55 8.43
CA LEU A 720 29.93 5.46 7.50
C LEU A 720 30.19 5.96 6.07
N ALA A 721 29.48 6.99 5.62
CA ALA A 721 29.73 7.63 4.33
C ALA A 721 31.09 8.34 4.30
N ALA A 722 31.49 9.00 5.39
CA ALA A 722 32.81 9.62 5.50
C ALA A 722 33.95 8.59 5.50
N GLU A 723 33.69 7.35 5.96
CA GLU A 723 34.64 6.23 5.89
C GLU A 723 34.63 5.49 4.54
N GLY A 724 33.71 5.84 3.63
CA GLY A 724 33.55 5.20 2.32
C GLY A 724 32.91 3.82 2.37
N VAL A 725 32.22 3.49 3.47
CA VAL A 725 31.42 2.25 3.60
C VAL A 725 30.06 2.41 2.92
N LEU A 726 29.50 3.62 2.94
CA LEU A 726 28.26 4.00 2.25
C LEU A 726 28.56 5.09 1.22
N ASP A 727 27.77 5.14 0.14
CA ASP A 727 27.88 6.21 -0.87
C ASP A 727 27.23 7.51 -0.37
N ARG A 728 26.11 7.41 0.33
CA ARG A 728 25.36 8.54 0.91
C ARG A 728 24.98 8.29 2.37
N PRO A 729 24.87 9.33 3.22
CA PRO A 729 24.39 9.17 4.59
C PRO A 729 23.04 8.46 4.71
N GLU A 730 22.11 8.74 3.79
CA GLU A 730 20.75 8.20 3.77
C GLU A 730 20.71 6.70 3.39
N ASP A 731 21.79 6.14 2.86
CA ASP A 731 21.85 4.71 2.57
C ASP A 731 21.80 3.85 3.84
N VAL A 732 22.05 4.47 5.01
CA VAL A 732 21.90 3.84 6.33
C VAL A 732 20.50 3.23 6.54
N TRP A 733 19.45 3.83 5.97
CA TRP A 733 18.07 3.35 6.12
C TRP A 733 17.84 1.98 5.47
N PHE A 734 18.68 1.63 4.48
CA PHE A 734 18.60 0.38 3.74
C PHE A 734 19.48 -0.72 4.34
N LEU A 735 20.18 -0.46 5.44
CA LEU A 735 20.86 -1.50 6.23
C LEU A 735 19.87 -2.19 7.17
N ARG A 736 20.12 -3.46 7.47
CA ARG A 736 19.53 -4.12 8.64
C ARG A 736 20.27 -3.66 9.90
N LYS A 737 19.62 -3.76 11.06
CA LYS A 737 20.19 -3.40 12.36
C LYS A 737 21.55 -4.07 12.62
N GLU A 738 21.65 -5.37 12.33
CA GLU A 738 22.88 -6.13 12.53
C GLU A 738 23.99 -5.68 11.58
N GLU A 739 23.66 -5.33 10.34
CA GLU A 739 24.60 -4.80 9.35
C GLU A 739 25.08 -3.39 9.73
N LEU A 740 24.18 -2.54 10.23
CA LEU A 740 24.54 -1.23 10.78
C LEU A 740 25.57 -1.39 11.91
N PHE A 741 25.33 -2.31 12.85
CA PHE A 741 26.26 -2.54 13.96
C PHE A 741 27.60 -3.13 13.49
N ALA A 742 27.57 -4.08 12.55
CA ALA A 742 28.79 -4.64 11.96
C ALA A 742 29.61 -3.54 11.26
N ALA A 743 28.98 -2.71 10.42
CA ALA A 743 29.62 -1.60 9.74
C ALA A 743 30.25 -0.60 10.74
N LEU A 744 29.53 -0.26 11.81
CA LEU A 744 30.02 0.62 12.88
C LEU A 744 31.16 0.02 13.71
N ASP A 745 31.30 -1.31 13.74
CA ASP A 745 32.42 -2.03 14.35
C ASP A 745 33.62 -2.19 13.39
N GLY A 746 33.47 -1.76 12.14
CA GLY A 746 34.48 -1.86 11.08
C GLY A 746 34.49 -3.21 10.36
N ASP A 747 33.46 -4.03 10.55
CA ASP A 747 33.27 -5.29 9.84
C ASP A 747 32.69 -5.04 8.44
N PRO A 748 33.10 -5.80 7.40
CA PRO A 748 32.55 -5.66 6.06
C PRO A 748 31.08 -6.09 6.00
N ILE A 749 30.28 -5.36 5.20
CA ILE A 749 28.87 -5.69 4.93
C ILE A 749 28.70 -6.02 3.44
N GLU A 750 27.83 -6.99 3.13
CA GLU A 750 27.48 -7.41 1.76
C GLU A 750 26.07 -6.94 1.37
N ALA A 751 25.70 -5.71 1.76
CA ALA A 751 24.38 -5.17 1.50
C ALA A 751 24.28 -4.56 0.09
N ASP A 752 23.36 -5.08 -0.74
CA ASP A 752 22.95 -4.43 -2.00
C ASP A 752 21.86 -3.40 -1.70
N ILE A 753 22.30 -2.16 -1.43
CA ILE A 753 21.41 -1.04 -1.08
C ILE A 753 20.45 -0.69 -2.22
N GLU A 754 20.92 -0.74 -3.47
CA GLU A 754 20.09 -0.37 -4.62
C GLU A 754 19.02 -1.44 -4.90
N ALA A 755 19.32 -2.72 -4.68
CA ALA A 755 18.31 -3.77 -4.71
C ALA A 755 17.21 -3.56 -3.65
N ARG A 756 17.59 -3.25 -2.40
CA ARG A 756 16.62 -2.98 -1.32
C ARG A 756 15.80 -1.73 -1.58
N ARG A 757 16.40 -0.70 -2.18
CA ARG A 757 15.69 0.52 -2.60
C ARG A 757 14.62 0.22 -3.65
N ARG A 758 14.96 -0.58 -4.67
CA ARG A 758 14.00 -1.04 -5.69
C ARG A 758 12.91 -1.92 -5.10
N GLU A 759 13.25 -2.78 -4.15
CA GLU A 759 12.29 -3.64 -3.44
C GLU A 759 11.29 -2.81 -2.62
N VAL A 760 11.76 -1.85 -1.81
CA VAL A 760 10.88 -0.95 -1.05
C VAL A 760 9.98 -0.15 -1.99
N ALA A 761 10.54 0.40 -3.08
CA ALA A 761 9.76 1.13 -4.07
C ALA A 761 8.70 0.26 -4.75
N PHE A 762 9.01 -1.01 -5.06
CA PHE A 762 8.04 -1.97 -5.57
C PHE A 762 6.92 -2.23 -4.55
N TYR A 763 7.26 -2.49 -3.29
CA TYR A 763 6.24 -2.71 -2.27
C TYR A 763 5.37 -1.49 -2.01
N ASP A 764 5.90 -0.28 -2.16
CA ASP A 764 5.12 0.95 -2.05
C ASP A 764 4.00 1.03 -3.09
N THR A 765 4.15 0.37 -4.24
CA THR A 765 3.10 0.27 -5.27
C THR A 765 1.97 -0.71 -4.92
N LEU A 766 2.13 -1.56 -3.91
CA LEU A 766 1.11 -2.52 -3.51
C LEU A 766 0.12 -1.90 -2.50
N ASP A 767 -1.17 -2.19 -2.67
CA ASP A 767 -2.23 -1.86 -1.72
C ASP A 767 -1.99 -2.61 -0.40
N GLU A 768 -1.61 -1.88 0.66
CA GLU A 768 -1.45 -2.48 1.99
C GLU A 768 -2.82 -2.93 2.52
N PRO A 769 -3.00 -4.20 2.91
CA PRO A 769 -4.24 -4.60 3.52
C PRO A 769 -4.29 -4.24 5.02
N PRO A 770 -5.43 -3.70 5.53
CA PRO A 770 -5.61 -3.43 6.96
C PRO A 770 -5.53 -4.71 7.80
N LEU A 771 -6.03 -5.82 7.25
CA LEU A 771 -5.91 -7.16 7.84
C LEU A 771 -5.27 -8.11 6.84
N LEU A 772 -4.33 -8.91 7.33
CA LEU A 772 -3.64 -9.94 6.57
C LEU A 772 -3.73 -11.25 7.35
N THR A 773 -3.97 -12.38 6.68
CA THR A 773 -3.86 -13.70 7.32
C THR A 773 -2.52 -14.36 7.03
N SER A 774 -2.15 -15.40 7.78
CA SER A 774 -0.96 -16.23 7.46
C SER A 774 -1.06 -16.95 6.12
N GLU A 775 -2.26 -17.07 5.55
CA GLU A 775 -2.50 -17.63 4.21
C GLU A 775 -2.47 -16.54 3.11
N GLY A 776 -2.25 -15.28 3.48
CA GLY A 776 -2.24 -14.13 2.57
C GLY A 776 -3.61 -13.58 2.20
N GLU A 777 -4.69 -14.18 2.72
CA GLU A 777 -6.05 -13.66 2.56
C GLU A 777 -6.14 -12.27 3.22
N THR A 778 -6.87 -11.37 2.57
CA THR A 778 -7.16 -10.03 3.07
C THR A 778 -8.66 -9.95 3.39
N PRO A 779 -9.09 -10.24 4.64
CA PRO A 779 -10.51 -10.32 4.95
C PRO A 779 -11.19 -8.97 4.77
N ARG A 780 -12.11 -8.87 3.79
CA ARG A 780 -12.89 -7.68 3.49
C ARG A 780 -14.35 -8.09 3.29
N GLY A 781 -15.23 -7.58 4.13
CA GLY A 781 -16.67 -7.84 4.04
C GLY A 781 -17.38 -6.75 3.25
N ALA A 782 -18.43 -7.13 2.50
CA ALA A 782 -19.31 -6.15 1.88
C ALA A 782 -20.00 -5.29 2.96
N ILE A 783 -19.97 -3.97 2.80
CA ILE A 783 -20.76 -3.08 3.66
C ILE A 783 -22.19 -3.09 3.12
N ASP A 784 -23.08 -3.81 3.81
CA ASP A 784 -24.50 -3.84 3.44
C ASP A 784 -25.13 -2.45 3.64
N ARG A 785 -25.42 -1.76 2.54
CA ARG A 785 -26.07 -0.46 2.49
C ARG A 785 -27.17 -0.53 1.43
N THR A 786 -28.40 -0.76 1.86
CA THR A 786 -29.57 -1.01 1.00
C THR A 786 -30.08 0.20 0.19
N ASP A 787 -29.44 1.37 0.26
CA ASP A 787 -29.95 2.63 -0.32
C ASP A 787 -28.91 3.40 -1.17
N VAL A 788 -27.80 2.80 -1.59
CA VAL A 788 -26.70 3.52 -2.29
C VAL A 788 -27.01 3.72 -3.77
N PRO A 789 -26.70 4.90 -4.38
CA PRO A 789 -26.78 5.09 -5.83
C PRO A 789 -25.92 4.09 -6.60
N ASP A 790 -26.42 3.61 -7.74
CA ASP A 790 -25.66 2.71 -8.62
C ASP A 790 -24.35 3.37 -9.08
N GLY A 791 -23.22 2.66 -8.93
CA GLY A 791 -21.90 3.15 -9.31
C GLY A 791 -21.17 4.02 -8.28
N ALA A 792 -21.77 4.29 -7.11
CA ALA A 792 -21.09 5.06 -6.06
C ALA A 792 -19.93 4.26 -5.43
N LEU A 793 -18.80 4.94 -5.19
CA LEU A 793 -17.72 4.40 -4.38
C LEU A 793 -18.13 4.44 -2.91
N LEU A 794 -17.86 3.34 -2.21
CA LEU A 794 -18.20 3.16 -0.81
C LEU A 794 -16.96 3.35 0.07
N GLY A 795 -17.17 4.02 1.20
CA GLY A 795 -16.23 4.08 2.30
C GLY A 795 -16.96 4.26 3.63
N THR A 796 -16.24 4.82 4.58
CA THR A 796 -16.74 5.16 5.91
C THR A 796 -16.96 6.66 5.99
N GLY A 797 -18.21 7.07 6.20
CA GLY A 797 -18.54 8.46 6.50
C GLY A 797 -17.95 8.86 7.84
N VAL A 798 -17.13 9.91 7.86
CA VAL A 798 -16.46 10.37 9.09
C VAL A 798 -16.89 11.76 9.52
N SER A 799 -17.23 12.65 8.60
CA SER A 799 -17.69 14.00 8.90
C SER A 799 -18.94 14.30 8.08
N THR A 800 -20.02 14.66 8.76
CA THR A 800 -21.35 14.78 8.16
C THR A 800 -21.46 15.98 7.23
N GLY A 801 -22.10 15.78 6.09
CA GLY A 801 -22.41 16.83 5.11
C GLY A 801 -22.45 16.25 3.69
N ILE A 802 -23.00 17.02 2.76
CA ILE A 802 -22.97 16.70 1.33
C ILE A 802 -22.35 17.89 0.61
N VAL A 803 -21.35 17.62 -0.21
CA VAL A 803 -20.69 18.64 -1.03
C VAL A 803 -20.41 18.09 -2.41
N GLU A 804 -20.44 18.98 -3.40
CA GLU A 804 -20.10 18.72 -4.78
C GLU A 804 -19.01 19.69 -5.21
N GLY A 805 -18.02 19.19 -5.92
CA GLY A 805 -16.90 20.00 -6.38
C GLY A 805 -15.99 19.21 -7.32
N PRO A 806 -15.05 19.91 -7.98
CA PRO A 806 -14.02 19.25 -8.76
C PRO A 806 -13.08 18.50 -7.81
N ALA A 807 -12.75 17.27 -8.15
CA ALA A 807 -11.80 16.45 -7.42
C ALA A 807 -10.38 16.96 -7.63
N ARG A 808 -9.58 16.99 -6.58
CA ARG A 808 -8.14 17.25 -6.62
C ARG A 808 -7.42 16.04 -6.05
N VAL A 809 -6.88 15.21 -6.94
CA VAL A 809 -6.12 14.00 -6.55
C VAL A 809 -4.69 14.40 -6.20
N VAL A 810 -4.28 14.14 -4.97
CA VAL A 810 -2.95 14.47 -4.45
C VAL A 810 -2.35 13.22 -3.82
N HIS A 811 -1.17 12.81 -4.29
CA HIS A 811 -0.44 11.66 -3.74
C HIS A 811 0.60 12.10 -2.70
N ASP A 812 1.24 13.23 -2.92
CA ASP A 812 2.20 13.84 -2.01
C ASP A 812 1.73 15.26 -1.64
N PRO A 813 1.51 15.59 -0.35
CA PRO A 813 1.11 16.92 0.05
C PRO A 813 2.21 17.97 -0.19
N THR A 814 3.44 17.56 -0.52
CA THR A 814 4.55 18.45 -0.90
C THR A 814 4.40 19.00 -2.33
N GLU A 815 3.73 18.26 -3.21
CA GLU A 815 3.76 18.50 -4.66
C GLU A 815 2.51 19.23 -5.20
N ALA A 816 1.48 19.42 -4.37
CA ALA A 816 0.21 19.98 -4.82
C ALA A 816 -0.46 20.88 -3.78
N THR A 817 -1.20 21.88 -4.27
CA THR A 817 -2.15 22.69 -3.51
C THR A 817 -3.59 22.27 -3.82
N VAL A 818 -4.50 22.58 -2.90
CA VAL A 818 -5.96 22.45 -3.09
C VAL A 818 -6.55 23.86 -3.14
N GLU A 819 -7.38 24.13 -4.15
CA GLU A 819 -8.07 25.40 -4.33
C GLU A 819 -9.45 25.41 -3.63
N GLY A 820 -9.94 26.60 -3.29
CA GLY A 820 -11.25 26.78 -2.67
C GLY A 820 -12.36 26.20 -3.53
N GLY A 821 -13.12 25.25 -2.99
CA GLY A 821 -14.22 24.57 -3.71
C GLY A 821 -13.87 23.18 -4.25
N GLU A 822 -12.58 22.81 -4.29
CA GLU A 822 -12.14 21.47 -4.69
C GLU A 822 -12.38 20.42 -3.58
N ILE A 823 -12.62 19.17 -3.97
CA ILE A 823 -12.67 18.04 -3.05
C ILE A 823 -11.33 17.31 -3.09
N LEU A 824 -10.61 17.30 -1.97
CA LEU A 824 -9.33 16.60 -1.85
C LEU A 824 -9.55 15.09 -1.92
N VAL A 825 -8.80 14.42 -2.81
CA VAL A 825 -8.73 12.97 -2.93
C VAL A 825 -7.28 12.54 -2.68
N ALA A 826 -7.03 11.75 -1.64
CA ALA A 826 -5.66 11.40 -1.24
C ALA A 826 -5.53 9.93 -0.78
N PRO A 827 -4.33 9.32 -0.83
CA PRO A 827 -4.14 7.96 -0.34
C PRO A 827 -4.34 7.86 1.18
N SER A 828 -3.87 8.84 1.95
CA SER A 828 -4.01 8.89 3.41
C SER A 828 -4.11 10.34 3.90
N ALA A 829 -4.33 10.53 5.20
CA ALA A 829 -4.48 11.84 5.82
C ALA A 829 -3.86 11.86 7.23
N ASP A 830 -2.54 12.01 7.28
CA ASP A 830 -1.77 12.24 8.51
C ASP A 830 -1.64 13.75 8.84
N PRO A 831 -1.01 14.15 9.97
CA PRO A 831 -0.85 15.56 10.32
C PRO A 831 -0.14 16.44 9.29
N GLY A 832 0.72 15.89 8.45
CA GLY A 832 1.39 16.61 7.35
C GLY A 832 0.44 17.05 6.24
N TRP A 833 -0.73 16.41 6.11
CA TRP A 833 -1.77 16.78 5.14
C TRP A 833 -2.70 17.88 5.64
N THR A 834 -2.66 18.19 6.95
CA THR A 834 -3.53 19.18 7.60
C THR A 834 -3.68 20.48 6.80
N PRO A 835 -2.62 21.06 6.23
CA PRO A 835 -2.78 22.34 5.58
C PRO A 835 -3.56 22.30 4.26
N LEU A 836 -3.59 21.16 3.56
CA LEU A 836 -4.40 20.99 2.36
C LEU A 836 -5.90 20.93 2.68
N PHE A 837 -6.27 20.54 3.91
CA PHE A 837 -7.68 20.46 4.33
C PHE A 837 -8.34 21.83 4.51
N LEU A 838 -7.56 22.89 4.73
CA LEU A 838 -8.08 24.23 4.99
C LEU A 838 -8.84 24.82 3.80
N ASN A 839 -8.39 24.50 2.59
CA ASN A 839 -8.96 25.02 1.34
C ASN A 839 -9.98 24.07 0.70
N ALA A 840 -9.98 22.81 1.12
CA ALA A 840 -10.86 21.79 0.55
C ALA A 840 -12.33 22.06 0.91
N ALA A 841 -13.23 21.81 -0.02
CA ALA A 841 -14.68 21.80 0.21
C ALA A 841 -15.18 20.43 0.73
N GLY A 842 -14.41 19.37 0.48
CA GLY A 842 -14.66 18.03 0.98
C GLY A 842 -13.40 17.15 0.96
N MET A 843 -13.44 15.97 1.58
CA MET A 843 -12.29 15.05 1.60
C MET A 843 -12.70 13.60 1.32
N VAL A 844 -11.90 12.92 0.49
CA VAL A 844 -11.95 11.49 0.22
C VAL A 844 -10.56 10.90 0.43
N VAL A 845 -10.43 9.89 1.29
CA VAL A 845 -9.15 9.16 1.45
C VAL A 845 -9.31 7.65 1.37
N GLU A 846 -8.28 7.00 0.80
CA GLU A 846 -8.25 5.54 0.66
C GLU A 846 -7.98 4.85 1.99
N VAL A 847 -7.04 5.37 2.77
CA VAL A 847 -6.64 4.84 4.08
C VAL A 847 -7.04 5.80 5.19
N GLY A 848 -7.83 5.30 6.13
CA GLY A 848 -8.26 6.05 7.30
C GLY A 848 -9.51 5.46 7.93
N GLY A 849 -9.64 5.64 9.23
CA GLY A 849 -10.78 5.19 10.02
C GLY A 849 -11.50 6.33 10.73
N ARG A 850 -12.57 6.03 11.49
CA ARG A 850 -13.43 7.05 12.15
C ARG A 850 -12.72 7.90 13.21
N VAL A 851 -11.54 7.46 13.62
CA VAL A 851 -10.69 8.08 14.65
C VAL A 851 -9.33 8.50 14.08
N SER A 852 -9.13 8.38 12.77
CA SER A 852 -7.90 8.85 12.11
C SER A 852 -7.76 10.37 12.18
N HIS A 853 -6.54 10.86 12.03
CA HIS A 853 -6.24 12.29 12.03
C HIS A 853 -7.11 13.06 11.02
N GLY A 854 -7.11 12.66 9.75
CA GLY A 854 -7.97 13.26 8.72
C GLY A 854 -9.46 13.25 9.08
N ALA A 855 -9.97 12.17 9.67
CA ALA A 855 -11.38 12.08 10.10
C ALA A 855 -11.71 13.06 11.24
N LEU A 856 -10.79 13.25 12.18
CA LEU A 856 -10.95 14.20 13.28
C LEU A 856 -10.86 15.64 12.79
N VAL A 857 -9.87 15.94 11.97
CA VAL A 857 -9.70 17.27 11.36
C VAL A 857 -10.94 17.61 10.52
N ALA A 858 -11.41 16.70 9.67
CA ALA A 858 -12.62 16.95 8.89
C ALA A 858 -13.84 17.31 9.76
N ARG A 859 -14.01 16.69 10.94
CA ARG A 859 -15.09 17.04 11.88
C ARG A 859 -14.91 18.41 12.52
N GLU A 860 -13.67 18.74 12.85
CA GLU A 860 -13.27 19.98 13.50
C GLU A 860 -13.53 21.20 12.60
N TYR A 861 -13.15 21.10 11.32
CA TYR A 861 -13.39 22.13 10.30
C TYR A 861 -14.81 22.05 9.69
N GLY A 862 -15.59 21.02 10.03
CA GLY A 862 -16.92 20.81 9.44
C GLY A 862 -16.88 20.43 7.96
N LEU A 863 -15.72 19.95 7.49
CA LEU A 863 -15.48 19.47 6.14
C LEU A 863 -16.18 18.11 5.95
N PRO A 864 -17.13 17.96 5.00
CA PRO A 864 -17.71 16.66 4.69
C PRO A 864 -16.61 15.68 4.24
N ALA A 865 -16.60 14.47 4.80
CA ALA A 865 -15.50 13.54 4.53
C ALA A 865 -15.88 12.06 4.56
N VAL A 866 -15.28 11.31 3.63
CA VAL A 866 -15.36 9.86 3.49
C VAL A 866 -13.95 9.28 3.49
N VAL A 867 -13.70 8.27 4.33
CA VAL A 867 -12.42 7.55 4.40
C VAL A 867 -12.59 6.09 4.01
N SER A 868 -11.52 5.29 3.94
CA SER A 868 -11.62 3.87 3.55
C SER A 868 -12.26 3.67 2.17
N VAL A 869 -12.06 4.62 1.24
CA VAL A 869 -12.63 4.55 -0.13
C VAL A 869 -11.62 3.87 -1.04
N ARG A 870 -11.86 2.60 -1.35
CA ARG A 870 -10.92 1.77 -2.12
C ARG A 870 -10.64 2.36 -3.52
N ASN A 871 -9.35 2.52 -3.83
CA ASN A 871 -8.81 2.99 -5.11
C ASN A 871 -9.41 4.34 -5.54
N ALA A 872 -9.72 5.22 -4.58
CA ALA A 872 -10.26 6.55 -4.86
C ALA A 872 -9.33 7.37 -5.78
N THR A 873 -8.02 7.34 -5.52
CA THR A 873 -7.00 8.08 -6.28
C THR A 873 -6.80 7.52 -7.69
N GLU A 874 -7.10 6.23 -7.90
CA GLU A 874 -7.05 5.60 -9.22
C GLU A 874 -8.33 5.86 -10.02
N LYS A 875 -9.50 5.75 -9.38
CA LYS A 875 -10.82 5.83 -10.02
C LYS A 875 -11.26 7.25 -10.29
N ILE A 876 -10.91 8.18 -9.41
CA ILE A 876 -11.20 9.60 -9.53
C ILE A 876 -9.99 10.28 -10.18
N LYS A 877 -10.22 11.19 -11.11
CA LYS A 877 -9.17 12.00 -11.75
C LYS A 877 -9.30 13.47 -11.36
N THR A 878 -8.18 14.16 -11.21
CA THR A 878 -8.16 15.60 -10.95
C THR A 878 -8.99 16.34 -12.01
N GLY A 879 -9.86 17.23 -11.56
CA GLY A 879 -10.82 17.98 -12.37
C GLY A 879 -12.20 17.33 -12.52
N GLN A 880 -12.36 16.04 -12.25
CA GLN A 880 -13.66 15.38 -12.33
C GLN A 880 -14.61 15.90 -11.26
N TRP A 881 -15.87 16.15 -11.64
CA TRP A 881 -16.87 16.56 -10.66
C TRP A 881 -17.33 15.36 -9.83
N ILE A 882 -17.23 15.47 -8.51
CA ILE A 882 -17.68 14.42 -7.60
C ILE A 882 -18.65 14.97 -6.56
N ARG A 883 -19.56 14.12 -6.09
CA ARG A 883 -20.41 14.36 -4.92
C ARG A 883 -19.95 13.45 -3.80
N ILE A 884 -19.73 14.00 -2.62
CA ILE A 884 -19.48 13.19 -1.42
C ILE A 884 -20.62 13.37 -0.42
N ASP A 885 -21.05 12.27 0.20
CA ASP A 885 -21.92 12.28 1.38
C ASP A 885 -21.12 11.70 2.55
N GLY A 886 -20.58 12.59 3.37
CA GLY A 886 -19.78 12.22 4.53
C GLY A 886 -20.61 11.66 5.69
N SER A 887 -21.94 11.71 5.62
CA SER A 887 -22.83 11.05 6.58
C SER A 887 -23.05 9.58 6.21
N ARG A 888 -23.23 9.32 4.91
CA ARG A 888 -23.51 7.98 4.38
C ARG A 888 -22.24 7.19 4.03
N GLY A 889 -21.13 7.90 3.81
CA GLY A 889 -19.86 7.32 3.39
C GLY A 889 -19.84 6.97 1.91
N THR A 890 -20.42 7.80 1.06
CA THR A 890 -20.53 7.54 -0.39
C THR A 890 -19.88 8.64 -1.20
N VAL A 891 -19.23 8.25 -2.30
CA VAL A 891 -18.62 9.16 -3.28
C VAL A 891 -19.16 8.82 -4.66
N GLU A 892 -19.84 9.75 -5.30
CA GLU A 892 -20.40 9.61 -6.66
C GLU A 892 -19.55 10.43 -7.64
N ILE A 893 -19.15 9.82 -8.75
CA ILE A 893 -18.58 10.54 -9.88
C ILE A 893 -19.77 11.07 -10.69
N LEU A 894 -19.83 12.38 -10.89
CA LEU A 894 -20.92 13.04 -11.60
C LEU A 894 -20.51 13.19 -13.08
N ASP A 895 -21.35 12.74 -14.01
CA ASP A 895 -21.11 12.94 -15.43
C ASP A 895 -21.11 14.45 -15.77
N ASP A 896 -20.17 14.86 -16.62
CA ASP A 896 -19.83 16.25 -17.00
C ASP A 896 -20.94 17.03 -17.77
N GLU A 897 -22.20 16.65 -17.66
CA GLU A 897 -23.32 17.43 -18.23
C GLU A 897 -23.77 18.53 -17.24
N ARG A 898 -22.91 19.55 -17.07
CA ARG A 898 -23.37 20.89 -16.65
C ARG A 898 -23.17 21.84 -17.81
N ASP A 899 -24.21 21.97 -18.63
CA ASP A 899 -24.36 23.09 -19.57
C ASP A 899 -24.19 24.42 -18.80
N ASP A 900 -23.33 25.28 -19.35
CA ASP A 900 -22.97 26.66 -18.96
C ASP A 900 -24.00 27.48 -18.16
#